data_AF-A0A821USR0-F1
#
_entry.id   AF-A0A821USR0-F1
#
_cell.length_a   1.000
_cell.length_b   1.000
_cell.length_c   1.000
_cell.angle_alpha   90.00
_cell.angle_beta   90.00
_cell.angle_gamma   90.00
#
_symmetry.space_group_name_H-M   'P 1'
#
loop_
_entity.id
_entity.type
_entity.pdbx_description
1 polymer ?
#
loop_
_entity_poly.entity_id
_entity_poly.type
_entity_poly.pdbx_seq_one_letter_code
_entity_poly.pdbx_strand_id
1 'polypeptide(L)'
;MIDDPYWGFGDTAMRSLIYQSWTFTKNFSLQVDFLNLTQFTLHFDQIDTVSNITLNECFLGNTSSMFIAYTFIVQRTCLRIDNVLRVEFMSPVTYALNQAISYNKTVQPTCPSSAQHGECHVQFIRKEPCSFSWDWGPAFAPIGITGNVYLEGINSSVPPLQLDSVNVISQSSATKVWQVDVRLSGGDNTTMYKFGFQLKNTAWSFSATVKFNQKITITLSVPNEHVQLWWPNGYGDQPLYELIVSNNNQPIDSRFIGFRTVELVQSNYSDGINGTSFYFQINSRPIFVKGSNWIPSDSFQERVTNEKLEQLLTSAKLANMNMLRIWGGGIYEQDYFYETADRLGIMLWHDFMFACSLYPVDDVFLLNVRNEILYQVERLQSHPSIVLWAGNNENEMVLAYYTSIIPPEEREPLKNDYRKLYIYTIMAAVAEVDPNGSRPFVPSSPSNGIESIKENYTAQNPQDPLFGDVHYYNYYMDTWNPDNYPIARFMSETGVESMPSIETWQQVSNSTKDWNFTSVLVQNREHHGNGQQEMMLQIERNLPLPVTNNSLTNFTQLIYLTQVNQAMTLKTVSDHCRFNSPVDMINHNTSQGNTMGLMYWQLNDIWQAPTWSSIEYGLKWKMAHYYARHMYSPVYLVMKLTPYLPSVNDPTARLWLYHVNEFVNSTFNDVICTVKSLDRFDSRMITVYTVVANSPGVELVDVWIYALLMEQSGCSTSNQCLMLCSLYHLGEQLSEQQTIFFARPKDYQLYNPNLRTISVRQRSSTEIDFTINADKPALFVWLDLSNDVSGYFSRNGFHMFESEIIVTFKSWTSLTNIDSANFDLRITSLYDVTKR
;
A
#
# COMPACT_ATOMS: atom_id res chain seq x y z
N MET A 1 8.87 -33.54 2.26
CA MET A 1 9.00 -32.62 1.10
C MET A 1 7.63 -32.49 0.48
N ILE A 2 7.25 -31.29 0.11
CA ILE A 2 5.97 -30.97 -0.52
C ILE A 2 6.27 -30.25 -1.84
N ASP A 3 5.32 -30.25 -2.76
CA ASP A 3 5.37 -29.39 -3.94
C ASP A 3 5.20 -27.92 -3.52
N ASP A 4 5.39 -26.98 -4.46
CA ASP A 4 5.14 -25.57 -4.16
C ASP A 4 3.66 -25.36 -3.77
N PRO A 5 3.36 -24.79 -2.58
CA PRO A 5 1.98 -24.59 -2.15
C PRO A 5 1.17 -23.70 -3.10
N TYR A 6 1.83 -22.86 -3.90
CA TYR A 6 1.17 -22.02 -4.90
C TYR A 6 0.89 -22.75 -6.22
N TRP A 7 1.31 -24.00 -6.39
CA TRP A 7 1.06 -24.73 -7.64
C TRP A 7 -0.36 -25.30 -7.67
N GLY A 8 -1.12 -25.01 -8.74
CA GLY A 8 -2.49 -25.50 -8.93
C GLY A 8 -3.39 -25.21 -7.73
N PHE A 9 -3.89 -26.28 -7.09
CA PHE A 9 -4.78 -26.25 -5.93
C PHE A 9 -4.03 -26.48 -4.60
N GLY A 10 -2.76 -26.10 -4.50
CA GLY A 10 -1.94 -26.41 -3.33
C GLY A 10 -2.48 -25.86 -2.00
N ASP A 11 -3.17 -24.72 -2.02
CA ASP A 11 -3.86 -24.09 -0.88
C ASP A 11 -4.93 -24.98 -0.23
N THR A 12 -5.64 -25.77 -1.04
CA THR A 12 -6.68 -26.70 -0.58
C THR A 12 -6.16 -28.13 -0.48
N ALA A 13 -5.29 -28.57 -1.41
CA ALA A 13 -4.72 -29.91 -1.43
C ALA A 13 -3.78 -30.16 -0.24
N MET A 14 -3.05 -29.14 0.21
CA MET A 14 -2.10 -29.25 1.33
C MET A 14 -2.70 -28.83 2.67
N ARG A 15 -4.02 -28.61 2.73
CA ARG A 15 -4.74 -28.09 3.90
C ARG A 15 -4.52 -28.92 5.18
N SER A 16 -4.24 -30.21 5.06
CA SER A 16 -3.94 -31.05 6.24
C SER A 16 -2.67 -30.64 7.02
N LEU A 17 -1.76 -29.86 6.42
CA LEU A 17 -0.51 -29.45 7.05
C LEU A 17 -0.72 -28.36 8.11
N ILE A 18 -1.68 -27.46 7.91
CA ILE A 18 -1.89 -26.32 8.81
C ILE A 18 -2.55 -26.72 10.14
N TYR A 19 -3.12 -27.93 10.21
CA TYR A 19 -3.68 -28.52 11.44
C TYR A 19 -2.65 -29.33 12.25
N GLN A 20 -1.44 -29.51 11.73
CA GLN A 20 -0.39 -30.28 12.40
C GLN A 20 0.39 -29.40 13.38
N SER A 21 0.88 -30.04 14.44
CA SER A 21 1.88 -29.44 15.34
C SER A 21 3.27 -29.86 14.86
N TRP A 22 4.24 -28.95 14.95
CA TRP A 22 5.59 -29.17 14.42
C TRP A 22 6.64 -28.89 15.49
N THR A 23 7.75 -29.61 15.46
CA THR A 23 8.86 -29.39 16.39
C THR A 23 10.14 -29.10 15.63
N PHE A 24 10.69 -27.91 15.85
CA PHE A 24 12.00 -27.53 15.36
C PHE A 24 13.03 -27.93 16.42
N THR A 25 14.09 -28.62 16.00
CA THR A 25 15.16 -29.07 16.91
C THR A 25 16.51 -28.66 16.37
N LYS A 26 17.32 -28.01 17.19
CA LYS A 26 18.70 -27.62 16.86
C LYS A 26 19.67 -28.15 17.91
N ASN A 27 20.63 -28.93 17.43
CA ASN A 27 21.80 -29.30 18.22
C ASN A 27 22.89 -28.26 18.02
N PHE A 28 23.52 -27.81 19.10
CA PHE A 28 24.63 -26.87 19.06
C PHE A 28 25.59 -27.11 20.23
N SER A 29 26.87 -26.81 20.03
CA SER A 29 27.89 -26.97 21.05
C SER A 29 28.40 -25.61 21.53
N LEU A 30 28.62 -25.50 22.84
CA LEU A 30 29.18 -24.31 23.48
C LEU A 30 30.66 -24.52 23.81
N GLN A 31 31.43 -23.43 23.73
CA GLN A 31 32.80 -23.43 24.22
C GLN A 31 32.82 -23.45 25.75
N VAL A 32 33.85 -24.07 26.33
CA VAL A 32 34.01 -24.16 27.80
C VAL A 32 34.04 -22.77 28.44
N ASP A 33 34.66 -21.79 27.79
CA ASP A 33 34.74 -20.43 28.32
C ASP A 33 33.37 -19.73 28.37
N PHE A 34 32.47 -20.03 27.42
CA PHE A 34 31.09 -19.51 27.47
C PHE A 34 30.33 -20.05 28.68
N LEU A 35 30.58 -21.29 29.05
CA LEU A 35 29.98 -21.93 30.22
C LEU A 35 30.49 -21.36 31.56
N ASN A 36 31.56 -20.56 31.55
CA ASN A 36 32.07 -19.85 32.72
C ASN A 36 31.38 -18.49 32.94
N LEU A 37 30.49 -18.07 32.03
CA LEU A 37 29.72 -16.84 32.16
C LEU A 37 28.64 -16.95 33.26
N THR A 38 28.13 -15.82 33.73
CA THR A 38 27.29 -15.75 34.93
C THR A 38 25.78 -15.67 34.67
N GLN A 39 25.37 -15.04 33.57
CA GLN A 39 23.97 -14.89 33.18
C GLN A 39 23.81 -15.26 31.72
N PHE A 40 22.67 -15.86 31.38
CA PHE A 40 22.38 -16.36 30.04
C PHE A 40 20.96 -16.02 29.63
N THR A 41 20.80 -15.62 28.38
CA THR A 41 19.52 -15.26 27.77
C THR A 41 19.43 -15.86 26.38
N LEU A 42 18.28 -16.47 26.07
CA LEU A 42 17.96 -16.97 24.73
C LEU A 42 16.98 -16.01 24.07
N HIS A 43 17.34 -15.52 22.89
CA HIS A 43 16.58 -14.52 22.15
C HIS A 43 16.01 -15.11 20.87
N PHE A 44 14.77 -14.72 20.56
CA PHE A 44 14.09 -14.95 19.29
C PHE A 44 13.61 -13.61 18.76
N ASP A 45 14.14 -13.17 17.62
CA ASP A 45 13.75 -11.89 17.02
C ASP A 45 12.30 -11.95 16.50
N GLN A 46 11.92 -13.08 15.92
CA GLN A 46 10.57 -13.32 15.40
C GLN A 46 10.23 -14.80 15.35
N ILE A 47 9.04 -15.15 15.86
CA ILE A 47 8.55 -16.53 15.97
C ILE A 47 7.04 -16.58 15.71
N ASP A 48 6.62 -17.44 14.78
CA ASP A 48 5.25 -17.53 14.27
C ASP A 48 4.63 -18.90 14.59
N THR A 49 3.70 -19.01 15.53
CA THR A 49 3.30 -18.00 16.52
C THR A 49 3.30 -18.63 17.91
N VAL A 50 2.49 -19.67 18.10
CA VAL A 50 2.29 -20.31 19.41
C VAL A 50 3.22 -21.50 19.56
N SER A 51 4.14 -21.42 20.52
CA SER A 51 5.12 -22.47 20.73
C SER A 51 5.56 -22.61 22.19
N ASN A 52 6.09 -23.79 22.53
CA ASN A 52 6.80 -24.04 23.78
C ASN A 52 8.31 -24.15 23.51
N ILE A 53 9.11 -23.46 24.32
CA ILE A 53 10.56 -23.42 24.16
C ILE A 53 11.23 -24.25 25.27
N THR A 54 12.05 -25.21 24.86
CA THR A 54 12.84 -26.02 25.80
C THR A 54 14.31 -26.13 25.39
N LEU A 55 15.21 -26.12 26.37
CA LEU A 55 16.65 -26.27 26.18
C LEU A 55 17.17 -27.38 27.11
N ASN A 56 17.67 -28.49 26.55
CA ASN A 56 18.13 -29.65 27.31
C ASN A 56 17.13 -30.14 28.38
N GLU A 57 15.85 -30.26 28.00
CA GLU A 57 14.72 -30.62 28.87
C GLU A 57 14.27 -29.53 29.87
N CYS A 58 14.98 -28.40 29.97
CA CYS A 58 14.49 -27.25 30.72
C CYS A 58 13.44 -26.48 29.92
N PHE A 59 12.25 -26.30 30.50
CA PHE A 59 11.24 -25.39 29.96
C PHE A 59 11.66 -23.93 30.21
N LEU A 60 11.73 -23.14 29.15
CA LEU A 60 12.11 -21.73 29.21
C LEU A 60 10.89 -20.80 29.19
N GLY A 61 9.85 -21.16 28.43
CA GLY A 61 8.64 -20.36 28.31
C GLY A 61 7.80 -20.71 27.08
N ASN A 62 6.76 -19.92 26.86
CA ASN A 62 5.86 -20.04 25.71
C ASN A 62 5.82 -18.74 24.90
N THR A 63 5.35 -18.84 23.66
CA THR A 63 5.12 -17.70 22.75
C THR A 63 3.66 -17.67 22.33
N SER A 64 3.13 -16.47 22.06
CA SER A 64 1.70 -16.25 21.79
C SER A 64 1.40 -15.09 20.83
N SER A 65 2.43 -14.46 20.27
CA SER A 65 2.31 -13.37 19.30
C SER A 65 3.43 -13.46 18.28
N MET A 66 3.08 -13.34 17.00
CA MET A 66 4.00 -13.26 15.88
C MET A 66 4.80 -11.94 15.87
N PHE A 67 4.29 -10.94 16.59
CA PHE A 67 4.63 -9.53 16.39
C PHE A 67 5.53 -8.96 17.48
N ILE A 68 6.14 -9.80 18.32
CA ILE A 68 7.13 -9.38 19.32
C ILE A 68 8.35 -10.29 19.31
N ALA A 69 9.50 -9.74 19.68
CA ALA A 69 10.66 -10.53 20.05
C ALA A 69 10.46 -11.16 21.43
N TYR A 70 11.09 -12.32 21.66
CA TYR A 70 11.06 -13.02 22.94
C TYR A 70 12.46 -13.21 23.49
N THR A 71 12.64 -12.88 24.77
CA THR A 71 13.87 -13.15 25.53
C THR A 71 13.55 -14.03 26.73
N PHE A 72 14.25 -15.17 26.83
CA PHE A 72 14.11 -16.11 27.94
C PHE A 72 15.38 -16.16 28.78
N ILE A 73 15.25 -16.07 30.10
CA ILE A 73 16.36 -16.29 31.02
C ILE A 73 16.70 -17.78 31.04
N VAL A 74 17.96 -18.12 30.78
CA VAL A 74 18.45 -19.50 30.77
C VAL A 74 19.24 -19.75 32.06
N GLN A 75 18.77 -20.69 32.87
CA GLN A 75 19.52 -21.11 34.05
C GLN A 75 20.80 -21.82 33.62
N ARG A 76 21.94 -21.52 34.26
CA ARG A 76 23.23 -22.16 33.96
C ARG A 76 23.16 -23.69 34.00
N THR A 77 22.33 -24.27 34.87
CA THR A 77 22.09 -25.71 35.02
C THR A 77 21.48 -26.35 33.77
N CYS A 78 20.79 -25.57 32.93
CA CYS A 78 20.21 -26.03 31.67
C CYS A 78 21.25 -26.11 30.55
N LEU A 79 22.41 -25.46 30.70
CA LEU A 79 23.46 -25.42 29.68
C LEU A 79 24.48 -26.55 29.85
N ARG A 80 24.79 -27.20 28.74
CA ARG A 80 25.77 -28.28 28.59
C ARG A 80 26.82 -27.89 27.55
N ILE A 81 27.86 -28.71 27.36
CA ILE A 81 28.75 -28.54 26.22
C ILE A 81 27.95 -28.77 24.93
N ASP A 82 27.20 -29.87 24.85
CA ASP A 82 26.30 -30.17 23.74
C ASP A 82 24.85 -29.93 24.16
N ASN A 83 24.17 -29.07 23.42
CA ASN A 83 22.84 -28.57 23.75
C ASN A 83 21.84 -28.93 22.66
N VAL A 84 20.59 -29.14 23.08
CA VAL A 84 19.44 -29.36 22.22
C VAL A 84 18.40 -28.30 22.53
N LEU A 85 18.19 -27.37 21.60
CA LEU A 85 17.05 -26.45 21.60
C LEU A 85 15.88 -27.11 20.88
N ARG A 86 14.70 -27.14 21.50
CA ARG A 86 13.44 -27.58 20.88
C ARG A 86 12.40 -26.46 20.97
N VAL A 87 11.76 -26.20 19.84
CA VAL A 87 10.65 -25.27 19.70
C VAL A 87 9.46 -26.06 19.20
N GLU A 88 8.46 -26.25 20.06
CA GLU A 88 7.28 -27.07 19.80
C GLU A 88 6.09 -26.17 19.45
N PHE A 89 5.80 -26.02 18.17
CA PHE A 89 4.70 -25.22 17.65
C PHE A 89 3.38 -25.96 17.72
N MET A 90 2.33 -25.23 18.12
CA MET A 90 0.94 -25.64 17.95
C MET A 90 0.39 -25.11 16.63
N SER A 91 -0.50 -25.87 15.98
CA SER A 91 -1.21 -25.39 14.78
C SER A 91 -1.97 -24.08 15.10
N PRO A 92 -1.79 -23.00 14.32
CA PRO A 92 -2.48 -21.72 14.52
C PRO A 92 -4.01 -21.87 14.51
N VAL A 93 -4.53 -22.69 13.60
CA VAL A 93 -5.98 -22.90 13.42
C VAL A 93 -6.59 -23.59 14.64
N THR A 94 -5.99 -24.70 15.07
CA THR A 94 -6.40 -25.41 16.30
C THR A 94 -6.27 -24.51 17.55
N TYR A 95 -5.21 -23.71 17.66
CA TYR A 95 -5.05 -22.77 18.77
C TYR A 95 -6.20 -21.74 18.78
N ALA A 96 -6.44 -21.09 17.64
CA ALA A 96 -7.50 -20.08 17.50
C ALA A 96 -8.89 -20.64 17.86
N LEU A 97 -9.21 -21.85 17.40
CA LEU A 97 -10.45 -22.54 17.76
C LEU A 97 -10.54 -22.81 19.27
N ASN A 98 -9.46 -23.30 19.89
CA ASN A 98 -9.45 -23.57 21.33
C ASN A 98 -9.62 -22.29 22.16
N GLN A 99 -9.01 -21.18 21.72
CA GLN A 99 -9.21 -19.87 22.34
C GLN A 99 -10.65 -19.38 22.20
N ALA A 100 -11.27 -19.55 21.02
CA ALA A 100 -12.67 -19.20 20.80
C ALA A 100 -13.62 -20.00 21.72
N ILE A 101 -13.39 -21.32 21.86
CA ILE A 101 -14.15 -22.19 22.77
C ILE A 101 -13.97 -21.72 24.23
N SER A 102 -12.75 -21.35 24.62
CA SER A 102 -12.42 -20.93 25.99
C SER A 102 -13.00 -19.56 26.34
N TYR A 103 -13.10 -18.63 25.37
CA TYR A 103 -13.66 -17.30 25.57
C TYR A 103 -15.16 -17.31 25.88
N ASN A 104 -15.86 -18.38 25.48
CA ASN A 104 -17.27 -18.66 25.82
C ASN A 104 -18.24 -17.54 25.42
N LYS A 105 -17.89 -16.76 24.38
CA LYS A 105 -18.72 -15.77 23.70
C LYS A 105 -18.37 -15.76 22.21
N THR A 106 -19.35 -15.47 21.36
CA THR A 106 -19.10 -15.35 19.92
C THR A 106 -18.47 -14.00 19.59
N VAL A 107 -17.36 -14.02 18.86
CA VAL A 107 -16.72 -12.82 18.29
C VAL A 107 -16.86 -12.91 16.77
N GLN A 108 -17.40 -11.87 16.13
CA GLN A 108 -17.74 -11.88 14.71
C GLN A 108 -16.67 -11.22 13.83
N PRO A 109 -16.54 -11.62 12.56
CA PRO A 109 -17.13 -12.82 11.97
C PRO A 109 -16.47 -14.11 12.52
N THR A 110 -17.24 -15.20 12.61
CA THR A 110 -16.72 -16.50 13.07
C THR A 110 -15.78 -17.14 12.04
N CYS A 111 -16.17 -17.10 10.76
CA CYS A 111 -15.47 -17.72 9.64
C CYS A 111 -15.48 -16.78 8.42
N PRO A 112 -14.49 -16.88 7.52
CA PRO A 112 -14.48 -16.14 6.26
C PRO A 112 -15.57 -16.62 5.31
N SER A 113 -15.77 -15.88 4.21
CA SER A 113 -16.62 -16.31 3.10
C SER A 113 -16.12 -17.64 2.51
N SER A 114 -17.04 -18.50 2.06
CA SER A 114 -16.69 -19.78 1.45
C SER A 114 -15.83 -19.63 0.18
N ALA A 115 -15.95 -18.51 -0.53
CA ALA A 115 -15.15 -18.22 -1.72
C ALA A 115 -13.65 -18.10 -1.42
N GLN A 116 -13.27 -17.77 -0.19
CA GLN A 116 -11.86 -17.60 0.18
C GLN A 116 -11.16 -18.93 0.53
N HIS A 117 -11.92 -20.02 0.67
CA HIS A 117 -11.39 -21.34 1.09
C HIS A 117 -10.57 -21.24 2.40
N GLY A 118 -11.02 -20.39 3.33
CA GLY A 118 -10.28 -19.97 4.52
C GLY A 118 -10.52 -20.77 5.79
N GLU A 119 -9.91 -20.31 6.87
CA GLU A 119 -10.04 -20.86 8.22
C GLU A 119 -10.74 -19.90 9.19
N CYS A 120 -11.42 -20.45 10.19
CA CYS A 120 -12.20 -19.69 11.15
C CYS A 120 -11.36 -19.13 12.32
N HIS A 121 -11.92 -18.17 13.04
CA HIS A 121 -11.44 -17.71 14.35
C HIS A 121 -10.09 -16.96 14.39
N VAL A 122 -9.59 -16.44 13.26
CA VAL A 122 -8.31 -15.72 13.19
C VAL A 122 -8.18 -14.58 14.22
N GLN A 123 -9.28 -13.94 14.61
CA GLN A 123 -9.33 -12.89 15.63
C GLN A 123 -8.85 -13.31 17.03
N PHE A 124 -8.73 -14.61 17.29
CA PHE A 124 -8.29 -15.15 18.59
C PHE A 124 -6.79 -15.42 18.70
N ILE A 125 -6.03 -15.18 17.63
CA ILE A 125 -4.57 -15.36 17.61
C ILE A 125 -3.88 -14.07 17.16
N ARG A 126 -2.78 -13.68 17.82
CA ARG A 126 -1.94 -12.55 17.39
C ARG A 126 -0.94 -13.01 16.32
N LYS A 127 -1.45 -13.15 15.11
CA LYS A 127 -0.76 -13.56 13.87
C LYS A 127 -1.27 -12.70 12.71
N GLU A 128 -0.54 -12.65 11.61
CA GLU A 128 -0.99 -12.10 10.31
C GLU A 128 -2.44 -12.50 9.99
N PRO A 129 -3.42 -11.57 10.02
CA PRO A 129 -4.83 -11.92 9.84
C PRO A 129 -5.13 -12.57 8.47
N CYS A 130 -4.56 -12.07 7.37
CA CYS A 130 -4.80 -12.65 6.04
C CYS A 130 -4.15 -14.03 5.82
N SER A 131 -3.35 -14.54 6.77
CA SER A 131 -2.79 -15.90 6.70
C SER A 131 -3.87 -17.00 6.79
N PHE A 132 -5.07 -16.66 7.25
CA PHE A 132 -6.25 -17.55 7.32
C PHE A 132 -7.14 -17.45 6.06
N SER A 133 -6.61 -16.86 4.98
CA SER A 133 -7.26 -16.36 3.75
C SER A 133 -7.67 -14.90 3.81
N TRP A 134 -7.84 -14.34 2.61
CA TRP A 134 -8.56 -13.10 2.35
C TRP A 134 -9.24 -13.18 0.98
N ASP A 135 -10.03 -12.17 0.61
CA ASP A 135 -10.69 -12.10 -0.72
C ASP A 135 -9.72 -11.95 -1.91
N TRP A 136 -8.42 -11.84 -1.64
CA TRP A 136 -7.33 -11.86 -2.63
C TRP A 136 -6.19 -12.83 -2.27
N GLY A 137 -6.30 -13.60 -1.18
CA GLY A 137 -5.16 -14.31 -0.57
C GLY A 137 -5.50 -15.70 -0.01
N PRO A 138 -4.54 -16.65 -0.01
CA PRO A 138 -4.75 -18.03 0.40
C PRO A 138 -4.61 -18.28 1.90
N ALA A 139 -5.19 -19.38 2.39
CA ALA A 139 -5.08 -19.81 3.80
C ALA A 139 -3.93 -20.81 4.03
N PHE A 140 -2.70 -20.32 4.09
CA PHE A 140 -1.53 -21.15 4.40
C PHE A 140 -1.15 -21.20 5.87
N ALA A 141 -1.61 -20.24 6.69
CA ALA A 141 -1.39 -20.15 8.14
C ALA A 141 -0.03 -20.71 8.59
N PRO A 142 1.11 -20.20 8.06
CA PRO A 142 2.41 -20.82 8.27
C PRO A 142 2.81 -20.77 9.75
N ILE A 143 3.78 -21.63 10.09
CA ILE A 143 4.46 -21.61 11.37
C ILE A 143 5.97 -21.66 11.13
N GLY A 144 6.73 -21.06 12.03
CA GLY A 144 8.18 -21.12 11.93
C GLY A 144 8.90 -20.07 12.75
N ILE A 145 10.22 -20.07 12.59
CA ILE A 145 11.11 -19.07 13.15
C ILE A 145 11.59 -18.24 11.96
N THR A 146 11.10 -17.01 11.84
CA THR A 146 11.37 -16.12 10.70
C THR A 146 12.48 -15.12 10.99
N GLY A 147 12.85 -14.92 12.26
CA GLY A 147 13.96 -14.07 12.70
C GLY A 147 15.17 -14.85 13.24
N ASN A 148 16.19 -14.15 13.73
CA ASN A 148 17.36 -14.82 14.30
C ASN A 148 17.04 -15.45 15.66
N VAL A 149 17.84 -16.46 16.00
CA VAL A 149 17.86 -17.09 17.32
C VAL A 149 19.30 -17.11 17.82
N TYR A 150 19.53 -16.53 18.99
CA TYR A 150 20.87 -16.50 19.58
C TYR A 150 20.85 -16.64 21.10
N LEU A 151 21.88 -17.30 21.62
CA LEU A 151 22.13 -17.44 23.06
C LEU A 151 23.21 -16.43 23.45
N GLU A 152 22.89 -15.55 24.37
CA GLU A 152 23.80 -14.56 24.92
C GLU A 152 24.23 -14.97 26.32
N GLY A 153 25.50 -14.70 26.65
CA GLY A 153 26.06 -14.93 27.96
C GLY A 153 26.88 -13.73 28.41
N ILE A 154 26.73 -13.30 29.67
CA ILE A 154 27.44 -12.13 30.21
C ILE A 154 28.09 -12.41 31.57
N ASN A 155 29.23 -11.74 31.80
CA ASN A 155 29.98 -11.72 33.06
C ASN A 155 29.64 -10.46 33.88
N SER A 156 28.35 -10.21 34.06
CA SER A 156 27.86 -9.04 34.78
C SER A 156 26.50 -9.35 35.35
N SER A 157 26.22 -8.88 36.57
CA SER A 157 24.86 -8.84 37.11
C SER A 157 24.07 -7.63 36.60
N VAL A 158 24.75 -6.70 35.93
CA VAL A 158 24.18 -5.49 35.34
C VAL A 158 23.78 -5.80 33.90
N PRO A 159 22.49 -5.66 33.55
CA PRO A 159 22.02 -5.85 32.17
C PRO A 159 22.77 -4.93 31.18
N PRO A 160 23.08 -5.41 29.97
CA PRO A 160 23.75 -4.60 28.96
C PRO A 160 22.90 -3.37 28.61
N LEU A 161 23.58 -2.26 28.30
CA LEU A 161 22.90 -1.06 27.82
C LEU A 161 22.36 -1.33 26.41
N GLN A 162 21.11 -0.95 26.17
CA GLN A 162 20.46 -1.12 24.87
C GLN A 162 19.78 0.19 24.45
N LEU A 163 19.80 0.46 23.14
CA LEU A 163 19.06 1.54 22.51
C LEU A 163 17.67 1.03 22.13
N ASP A 164 16.67 1.33 22.96
CA ASP A 164 15.31 0.85 22.77
C ASP A 164 14.64 1.58 21.61
N SER A 165 14.71 2.91 21.59
CA SER A 165 14.08 3.72 20.54
C SER A 165 14.62 5.15 20.47
N VAL A 166 14.40 5.76 19.31
CA VAL A 166 14.67 7.18 19.05
C VAL A 166 13.43 7.79 18.42
N ASN A 167 12.94 8.92 18.94
CA ASN A 167 11.78 9.62 18.39
C ASN A 167 12.10 11.09 18.14
N VAL A 168 11.89 11.56 16.91
CA VAL A 168 12.02 12.98 16.54
C VAL A 168 10.65 13.63 16.72
N ILE A 169 10.55 14.56 17.68
CA ILE A 169 9.26 15.04 18.16
C ILE A 169 8.76 16.23 17.35
N SER A 170 9.42 17.38 17.52
CA SER A 170 8.98 18.62 16.91
C SER A 170 10.07 19.69 16.97
N GLN A 171 9.86 20.74 16.19
CA GLN A 171 10.66 21.95 16.21
C GLN A 171 10.01 22.99 17.13
N SER A 172 10.78 23.54 18.07
CA SER A 172 10.36 24.72 18.82
C SER A 172 10.70 25.98 18.02
N SER A 173 9.70 26.64 17.43
CA SER A 173 9.89 27.89 16.67
C SER A 173 10.51 29.02 17.50
N ALA A 174 10.22 29.06 18.82
CA ALA A 174 10.76 30.07 19.73
C ALA A 174 12.27 29.90 20.00
N THR A 175 12.75 28.65 20.04
CA THR A 175 14.14 28.33 20.38
C THR A 175 14.98 27.87 19.19
N LYS A 176 14.35 27.61 18.03
CA LYS A 176 14.98 27.11 16.79
C LYS A 176 15.76 25.80 17.00
N VAL A 177 15.23 24.91 17.84
CA VAL A 177 15.80 23.58 18.07
C VAL A 177 14.75 22.50 17.85
N TRP A 178 15.22 21.33 17.44
CA TRP A 178 14.49 20.08 17.41
C TRP A 178 14.66 19.32 18.71
N GLN A 179 13.59 18.69 19.17
CA GLN A 179 13.63 17.73 20.27
C GLN A 179 13.68 16.30 19.73
N VAL A 180 14.63 15.53 20.25
CA VAL A 180 14.79 14.10 19.94
C VAL A 180 14.86 13.33 21.24
N ASP A 181 13.90 12.45 21.48
CA ASP A 181 13.91 11.56 22.65
C ASP A 181 14.67 10.28 22.32
N VAL A 182 15.64 9.94 23.16
CA VAL A 182 16.38 8.68 23.10
C VAL A 182 16.06 7.85 24.33
N ARG A 183 15.48 6.67 24.13
CA ARG A 183 15.16 5.71 25.19
C ARG A 183 16.23 4.65 25.26
N LEU A 184 16.76 4.43 26.45
CA LEU A 184 17.79 3.46 26.73
C LEU A 184 17.32 2.53 27.85
N SER A 185 17.65 1.25 27.74
CA SER A 185 17.44 0.28 28.79
C SER A 185 18.73 -0.39 29.27
N GLY A 186 18.60 -1.16 30.36
CA GLY A 186 19.66 -1.89 31.00
C GLY A 186 20.30 -1.11 32.15
N GLY A 187 21.59 -1.34 32.36
CA GLY A 187 22.36 -0.65 33.40
C GLY A 187 21.88 -0.95 34.83
N ASP A 188 22.32 -0.12 35.77
CA ASP A 188 22.03 -0.25 37.20
C ASP A 188 21.98 1.13 37.87
N ASN A 189 21.34 1.21 39.04
CA ASN A 189 21.17 2.47 39.76
C ASN A 189 22.40 2.94 40.57
N THR A 190 23.49 2.18 40.57
CA THR A 190 24.73 2.46 41.31
C THR A 190 25.79 3.13 40.45
N THR A 191 25.86 2.78 39.16
CA THR A 191 26.82 3.26 38.16
C THR A 191 26.39 4.60 37.55
N MET A 192 27.33 5.52 37.36
CA MET A 192 27.12 6.71 36.52
C MET A 192 27.43 6.36 35.08
N TYR A 193 26.46 6.53 34.18
CA TYR A 193 26.64 6.33 32.75
C TYR A 193 26.89 7.66 32.07
N LYS A 194 27.92 7.74 31.22
CA LYS A 194 28.24 8.94 30.43
C LYS A 194 27.88 8.68 28.98
N PHE A 195 26.65 9.05 28.62
CA PHE A 195 26.16 8.89 27.28
C PHE A 195 26.66 10.01 26.36
N GLY A 196 27.12 9.64 25.17
CA GLY A 196 27.45 10.55 24.08
C GLY A 196 26.53 10.30 22.89
N PHE A 197 26.03 11.37 22.29
CA PHE A 197 25.13 11.36 21.14
C PHE A 197 25.74 12.18 20.01
N GLN A 198 25.77 11.64 18.80
CA GLN A 198 26.35 12.32 17.66
C GLN A 198 25.51 12.07 16.41
N LEU A 199 25.18 13.13 15.67
CA LEU A 199 24.66 13.00 14.31
C LEU A 199 25.85 12.86 13.36
N LYS A 200 26.00 11.68 12.77
CA LYS A 200 27.12 11.36 11.88
C LYS A 200 27.21 12.36 10.74
N ASN A 201 28.44 12.70 10.34
CA ASN A 201 28.74 13.71 9.31
C ASN A 201 28.24 15.14 9.60
N THR A 202 27.88 15.43 10.85
CA THR A 202 27.60 16.80 11.31
C THR A 202 28.58 17.22 12.41
N ALA A 203 28.63 18.51 12.72
CA ALA A 203 29.39 19.03 13.87
C ALA A 203 28.63 18.89 15.21
N TRP A 204 27.38 18.42 15.19
CA TRP A 204 26.55 18.36 16.38
C TRP A 204 26.86 17.13 17.24
N SER A 205 27.02 17.35 18.55
CA SER A 205 27.10 16.28 19.55
C SER A 205 26.50 16.75 20.87
N PHE A 206 26.07 15.80 21.69
CA PHE A 206 25.52 16.02 23.01
C PHE A 206 26.05 14.97 23.98
N SER A 207 26.16 15.32 25.26
CA SER A 207 26.54 14.35 26.29
C SER A 207 25.69 14.53 27.55
N ALA A 208 25.28 13.41 28.14
CA ALA A 208 24.56 13.38 29.40
C ALA A 208 25.24 12.41 30.36
N THR A 209 25.32 12.78 31.64
CA THR A 209 25.76 11.85 32.68
C THR A 209 24.60 11.58 33.62
N VAL A 210 24.17 10.33 33.71
CA VAL A 210 22.94 9.96 34.43
C VAL A 210 23.12 8.67 35.21
N LYS A 211 22.37 8.53 36.31
CA LYS A 211 22.05 7.23 36.91
C LYS A 211 20.61 6.90 36.59
N PHE A 212 20.34 5.64 36.29
CA PHE A 212 18.99 5.19 36.05
C PHE A 212 18.82 3.74 36.48
N ASN A 213 17.59 3.28 36.60
CA ASN A 213 17.29 1.89 36.92
C ASN A 213 16.48 1.32 35.76
N GLN A 214 17.07 0.40 35.00
CA GLN A 214 16.46 -0.36 33.90
C GLN A 214 16.05 0.43 32.66
N LYS A 215 15.43 1.62 32.77
CA LYS A 215 15.03 2.45 31.63
C LYS A 215 15.21 3.95 31.90
N ILE A 216 15.56 4.71 30.87
CA ILE A 216 15.63 6.18 30.90
C ILE A 216 15.32 6.77 29.53
N THR A 217 14.70 7.96 29.52
CA THR A 217 14.56 8.81 28.33
C THR A 217 15.46 10.02 28.48
N ILE A 218 16.28 10.31 27.45
CA ILE A 218 17.12 11.50 27.36
C ILE A 218 16.63 12.33 26.18
N THR A 219 16.14 13.55 26.45
CA THR A 219 15.72 14.50 25.42
C THR A 219 16.92 15.33 24.96
N LEU A 220 17.23 15.22 23.67
CA LEU A 220 18.29 15.96 22.99
C LEU A 220 17.72 17.24 22.38
N SER A 221 18.51 18.31 22.38
CA SER A 221 18.21 19.56 21.66
C SER A 221 19.16 19.72 20.47
N VAL A 222 18.62 19.62 19.25
CA VAL A 222 19.39 19.75 18.01
C VAL A 222 19.08 21.10 17.34
N PRO A 223 20.04 22.05 17.28
CA PRO A 223 19.84 23.32 16.59
C PRO A 223 19.52 23.15 15.09
N ASN A 224 18.62 23.99 14.58
CA ASN A 224 18.17 23.97 13.18
C ASN A 224 19.31 24.04 12.14
N GLU A 225 20.41 24.72 12.46
CA GLU A 225 21.56 24.88 11.54
C GLU A 225 22.27 23.56 11.22
N HIS A 226 22.03 22.50 11.99
CA HIS A 226 22.54 21.16 11.73
C HIS A 226 21.52 20.24 11.04
N VAL A 227 20.33 20.77 10.71
CA VAL A 227 19.19 19.97 10.26
C VAL A 227 18.72 20.40 8.88
N GLN A 228 18.62 19.43 7.98
CA GLN A 228 17.83 19.50 6.75
C GLN A 228 16.57 18.65 6.92
N LEU A 229 15.44 19.16 6.42
CA LEU A 229 14.15 18.50 6.60
C LEU A 229 13.98 17.34 5.62
N TRP A 230 13.41 16.25 6.12
CA TRP A 230 12.93 15.14 5.31
C TRP A 230 11.58 15.51 4.68
N TRP A 231 11.43 15.23 3.38
CA TRP A 231 10.20 15.47 2.61
C TRP A 231 9.72 14.20 1.91
N PRO A 232 8.40 14.05 1.69
CA PRO A 232 7.87 12.96 0.90
C PRO A 232 8.19 13.11 -0.59
N ASN A 233 8.03 12.01 -1.34
CA ASN A 233 8.31 11.92 -2.76
C ASN A 233 7.56 13.00 -3.55
N GLY A 234 8.29 13.79 -4.34
CA GLY A 234 7.76 14.91 -5.10
C GLY A 234 7.68 16.25 -4.35
N TYR A 235 8.03 16.31 -3.07
CA TYR A 235 7.92 17.54 -2.25
C TYR A 235 9.25 18.10 -1.74
N GLY A 236 10.36 17.35 -1.88
CA GLY A 236 11.71 17.76 -1.50
C GLY A 236 12.65 16.55 -1.43
N ASP A 237 13.82 16.74 -0.81
CA ASP A 237 14.80 15.68 -0.58
C ASP A 237 14.50 14.87 0.70
N GLN A 238 15.15 13.71 0.84
CA GLN A 238 15.00 12.78 1.96
C GLN A 238 16.30 12.69 2.81
N PRO A 239 16.82 13.79 3.41
CA PRO A 239 17.99 13.70 4.28
C PRO A 239 17.73 12.82 5.49
N LEU A 240 18.61 11.85 5.72
CA LEU A 240 18.62 10.94 6.87
C LEU A 240 19.95 11.07 7.60
N TYR A 241 19.90 11.01 8.94
CA TYR A 241 21.05 11.16 9.82
C TYR A 241 21.19 9.89 10.67
N GLU A 242 22.39 9.34 10.74
CA GLU A 242 22.72 8.27 11.68
C GLU A 242 23.05 8.90 13.05
N LEU A 243 22.16 8.70 14.04
CA LEU A 243 22.38 9.08 15.43
C LEU A 243 23.14 7.96 16.13
N ILE A 244 24.42 8.20 16.41
CA ILE A 244 25.28 7.27 17.15
C ILE A 244 25.13 7.53 18.65
N VAL A 245 24.84 6.48 19.41
CA VAL A 245 24.75 6.52 20.87
C VAL A 245 25.92 5.73 21.46
N SER A 246 26.60 6.31 22.44
CA SER A 246 27.79 5.73 23.06
C SER A 246 27.75 5.85 24.58
N ASN A 247 28.42 4.96 25.30
CA ASN A 247 28.72 5.08 26.73
C ASN A 247 30.24 5.13 26.92
N ASN A 248 30.76 6.16 27.59
CA ASN A 248 32.20 6.36 27.76
C ASN A 248 32.98 6.30 26.43
N ASN A 249 32.42 6.90 25.37
CA ASN A 249 32.92 6.89 23.99
C ASN A 249 32.98 5.51 23.31
N GLN A 250 32.40 4.47 23.91
CA GLN A 250 32.18 3.18 23.25
C GLN A 250 30.77 3.16 22.66
N PRO A 251 30.60 2.94 21.34
CA PRO A 251 29.27 2.82 20.73
C PRO A 251 28.44 1.74 21.42
N ILE A 252 27.19 2.08 21.71
CA ILE A 252 26.16 1.13 22.15
C ILE A 252 25.44 0.64 20.90
N ASP A 253 24.88 1.57 20.13
CA ASP A 253 24.10 1.32 18.92
C ASP A 253 23.91 2.64 18.15
N SER A 254 23.25 2.59 16.99
CA SER A 254 22.87 3.75 16.19
C SER A 254 21.50 3.59 15.55
N ARG A 255 20.81 4.70 15.26
CA ARG A 255 19.54 4.69 14.50
C ARG A 255 19.57 5.77 13.43
N PHE A 256 19.05 5.46 12.24
CA PHE A 256 18.76 6.48 11.24
C PHE A 256 17.50 7.25 11.63
N ILE A 257 17.54 8.57 11.50
CA ILE A 257 16.42 9.47 11.77
C ILE A 257 16.29 10.52 10.66
N GLY A 258 15.07 10.99 10.42
CA GLY A 258 14.79 12.16 9.59
C GLY A 258 14.05 13.22 10.39
N PHE A 259 14.34 14.49 10.11
CA PHE A 259 13.68 15.61 10.79
C PHE A 259 12.51 16.10 9.95
N ARG A 260 11.29 15.95 10.49
CA ARG A 260 10.08 16.51 9.89
C ARG A 260 9.00 16.74 10.94
N THR A 261 8.05 17.61 10.64
CA THR A 261 6.78 17.67 11.38
C THR A 261 5.68 16.99 10.58
N VAL A 262 4.71 16.42 11.29
CA VAL A 262 3.47 15.91 10.70
C VAL A 262 2.27 16.44 11.48
N GLU A 263 1.23 16.83 10.78
CA GLU A 263 -0.07 17.17 11.34
C GLU A 263 -1.17 16.57 10.47
N LEU A 264 -2.17 15.95 11.10
CA LEU A 264 -3.42 15.57 10.45
C LEU A 264 -4.47 16.63 10.76
N VAL A 265 -4.73 17.52 9.80
CA VAL A 265 -5.58 18.68 9.98
C VAL A 265 -7.06 18.31 9.81
N GLN A 266 -7.80 18.46 10.91
CA GLN A 266 -9.23 18.17 10.98
C GLN A 266 -10.02 19.37 11.51
N SER A 267 -10.00 20.47 10.77
CA SER A 267 -10.65 21.71 11.18
C SER A 267 -12.08 21.79 10.69
N ASN A 268 -12.97 22.38 11.49
CA ASN A 268 -14.29 22.79 11.01
C ASN A 268 -14.14 23.87 9.94
N TYR A 269 -15.06 23.87 8.99
CA TYR A 269 -15.18 24.95 8.00
C TYR A 269 -15.90 26.17 8.56
N SER A 270 -15.91 27.26 7.80
CA SER A 270 -16.67 28.49 8.13
C SER A 270 -18.18 28.24 8.25
N ASP A 271 -18.89 29.18 8.88
CA ASP A 271 -20.33 29.09 9.13
C ASP A 271 -21.14 28.67 7.88
N GLY A 272 -21.99 27.66 8.06
CA GLY A 272 -22.89 27.12 7.03
C GLY A 272 -22.34 25.94 6.23
N ILE A 273 -21.10 25.50 6.47
CA ILE A 273 -20.54 24.26 5.91
C ILE A 273 -20.45 23.19 7.00
N ASN A 274 -21.08 22.05 6.77
CA ASN A 274 -20.98 20.88 7.67
C ASN A 274 -19.75 20.03 7.34
N GLY A 275 -19.16 19.41 8.34
CA GLY A 275 -18.00 18.54 8.16
C GLY A 275 -16.70 19.11 8.71
N THR A 276 -15.66 18.30 8.68
CA THR A 276 -14.28 18.70 8.99
C THR A 276 -13.38 18.47 7.78
N SER A 277 -12.26 19.17 7.72
CA SER A 277 -11.18 18.80 6.79
C SER A 277 -10.57 17.45 7.19
N PHE A 278 -9.86 16.81 6.28
CA PHE A 278 -9.01 15.67 6.61
C PHE A 278 -7.84 15.62 5.63
N TYR A 279 -6.69 16.16 6.04
CA TYR A 279 -5.50 16.19 5.20
C TYR A 279 -4.21 16.25 6.00
N PHE A 280 -3.11 15.84 5.38
CA PHE A 280 -1.79 15.86 6.00
C PHE A 280 -1.06 17.17 5.70
N GLN A 281 -0.43 17.74 6.72
CA GLN A 281 0.63 18.73 6.55
C GLN A 281 1.96 18.11 6.96
N ILE A 282 2.94 18.19 6.06
CA ILE A 282 4.33 17.82 6.36
C ILE A 282 5.17 19.08 6.29
N ASN A 283 5.90 19.38 7.37
CA ASN A 283 6.68 20.61 7.48
C ASN A 283 5.83 21.87 7.17
N SER A 284 4.60 21.88 7.72
CA SER A 284 3.59 22.94 7.52
C SER A 284 3.09 23.13 6.07
N ARG A 285 3.35 22.18 5.17
CA ARG A 285 2.82 22.18 3.80
C ARG A 285 1.74 21.11 3.64
N PRO A 286 0.51 21.48 3.23
CA PRO A 286 -0.52 20.51 2.84
C PRO A 286 -0.03 19.59 1.72
N ILE A 287 -0.25 18.29 1.88
CA ILE A 287 0.11 17.26 0.91
C ILE A 287 -1.18 16.62 0.39
N PHE A 288 -1.38 16.67 -0.93
CA PHE A 288 -2.39 15.81 -1.54
C PHE A 288 -1.82 14.38 -1.57
N VAL A 289 -2.47 13.47 -0.87
CA VAL A 289 -1.98 12.10 -0.75
C VAL A 289 -2.27 11.31 -2.03
N LYS A 290 -1.24 10.67 -2.56
CA LYS A 290 -1.25 9.85 -3.78
C LYS A 290 -0.63 8.52 -3.45
N GLY A 291 -1.41 7.44 -3.50
CA GLY A 291 -0.92 6.20 -2.95
C GLY A 291 -1.77 4.99 -3.24
N SER A 292 -1.48 3.93 -2.48
CA SER A 292 -2.21 2.68 -2.50
C SER A 292 -1.99 1.93 -1.19
N ASN A 293 -2.74 0.85 -1.01
CA ASN A 293 -2.64 0.00 0.16
C ASN A 293 -1.61 -1.13 -0.06
N TRP A 294 -0.70 -1.32 0.88
CA TRP A 294 0.31 -2.37 0.93
C TRP A 294 -0.24 -3.58 1.69
N ILE A 295 -0.06 -4.75 1.11
CA ILE A 295 -0.34 -6.05 1.74
C ILE A 295 0.95 -6.89 1.80
N PRO A 296 1.02 -7.96 2.62
CA PRO A 296 2.15 -8.88 2.60
C PRO A 296 2.44 -9.37 1.17
N SER A 297 3.71 -9.31 0.78
CA SER A 297 4.11 -9.63 -0.60
C SER A 297 4.32 -11.13 -0.87
N ASP A 298 4.17 -11.97 0.16
CA ASP A 298 4.19 -13.43 0.09
C ASP A 298 3.47 -14.00 1.33
N SER A 299 2.89 -15.20 1.21
CA SER A 299 2.34 -15.92 2.38
C SER A 299 3.41 -16.45 3.31
N PHE A 300 4.66 -16.48 2.85
CA PHE A 300 5.82 -17.01 3.55
C PHE A 300 6.91 -15.92 3.63
N GLN A 301 7.08 -15.30 4.79
CA GLN A 301 7.95 -14.13 4.95
C GLN A 301 9.42 -14.41 4.62
N GLU A 302 9.88 -15.65 4.75
CA GLU A 302 11.23 -16.05 4.35
C GLU A 302 11.49 -15.94 2.84
N ARG A 303 10.43 -15.85 2.01
CA ARG A 303 10.52 -15.63 0.56
C ARG A 303 10.58 -14.14 0.20
N VAL A 304 10.35 -13.23 1.15
CA VAL A 304 10.33 -11.78 0.92
C VAL A 304 11.73 -11.21 1.07
N THR A 305 12.46 -11.13 -0.04
CA THR A 305 13.82 -10.59 -0.04
C THR A 305 13.85 -9.06 -0.04
N ASN A 306 14.97 -8.49 0.43
CA ASN A 306 15.22 -7.05 0.37
C ASN A 306 15.09 -6.50 -1.06
N GLU A 307 15.55 -7.25 -2.07
CA GLU A 307 15.44 -6.86 -3.46
C GLU A 307 13.99 -6.75 -3.93
N LYS A 308 13.12 -7.69 -3.51
CA LYS A 308 11.68 -7.65 -3.83
C LYS A 308 11.04 -6.40 -3.21
N LEU A 309 11.36 -6.10 -1.95
CA LEU A 309 10.86 -4.89 -1.28
C LEU A 309 11.35 -3.61 -1.95
N GLU A 310 12.65 -3.52 -2.28
CA GLU A 310 13.23 -2.38 -3.00
C GLU A 310 12.51 -2.14 -4.32
N GLN A 311 12.24 -3.20 -5.08
CA GLN A 311 11.59 -3.14 -6.39
C GLN A 311 10.12 -2.70 -6.28
N LEU A 312 9.38 -3.20 -5.28
CA LEU A 312 7.99 -2.79 -5.04
C LEU A 312 7.90 -1.32 -4.60
N LEU A 313 8.70 -0.90 -3.62
CA LEU A 313 8.71 0.48 -3.14
C LEU A 313 9.25 1.46 -4.18
N THR A 314 10.23 1.05 -4.98
CA THR A 314 10.68 1.82 -6.15
C THR A 314 9.58 1.95 -7.19
N SER A 315 8.78 0.90 -7.42
CA SER A 315 7.63 0.97 -8.32
C SER A 315 6.61 2.01 -7.85
N ALA A 316 6.27 2.01 -6.55
CA ALA A 316 5.41 3.05 -5.96
C ALA A 316 5.97 4.47 -6.17
N LYS A 317 7.27 4.67 -5.91
CA LYS A 317 7.95 5.96 -6.16
C LYS A 317 7.86 6.39 -7.63
N LEU A 318 8.13 5.47 -8.55
CA LEU A 318 8.09 5.72 -10.00
C LEU A 318 6.67 6.01 -10.49
N ALA A 319 5.65 5.50 -9.81
CA ALA A 319 4.24 5.81 -10.03
C ALA A 319 3.81 7.15 -9.38
N ASN A 320 4.75 7.99 -8.97
CA ASN A 320 4.50 9.28 -8.31
C ASN A 320 3.70 9.18 -6.99
N MET A 321 3.67 8.01 -6.37
CA MET A 321 3.07 7.85 -5.05
C MET A 321 3.93 8.53 -3.99
N ASN A 322 3.29 9.13 -3.01
CA ASN A 322 3.92 9.77 -1.86
C ASN A 322 3.49 9.13 -0.52
N MET A 323 2.52 8.21 -0.53
CA MET A 323 2.10 7.46 0.65
C MET A 323 1.73 6.01 0.28
N LEU A 324 2.04 5.07 1.16
CA LEU A 324 1.44 3.74 1.19
C LEU A 324 0.74 3.54 2.52
N ARG A 325 -0.36 2.79 2.52
CA ARG A 325 -1.01 2.34 3.75
C ARG A 325 -0.64 0.90 4.06
N ILE A 326 0.05 0.67 5.17
CA ILE A 326 0.32 -0.69 5.66
C ILE A 326 -0.97 -1.20 6.27
N TRP A 327 -1.65 -2.05 5.53
CA TRP A 327 -3.00 -2.49 5.86
C TRP A 327 -3.02 -3.45 7.05
N GLY A 328 -3.96 -3.24 7.98
CA GLY A 328 -3.99 -3.91 9.28
C GLY A 328 -4.27 -5.42 9.29
N GLY A 329 -4.56 -6.06 8.16
CA GLY A 329 -4.67 -7.52 8.11
C GLY A 329 -3.40 -8.21 7.62
N GLY A 330 -2.32 -7.46 7.40
CA GLY A 330 -1.00 -7.96 7.05
C GLY A 330 -0.09 -8.17 8.26
N ILE A 331 1.14 -7.68 8.14
CA ILE A 331 2.17 -7.74 9.17
C ILE A 331 2.78 -6.35 9.43
N TYR A 332 3.39 -6.18 10.61
CA TYR A 332 4.44 -5.16 10.74
C TYR A 332 5.63 -5.63 9.91
N GLU A 333 5.98 -4.88 8.88
CA GLU A 333 7.01 -5.25 7.91
C GLU A 333 8.41 -5.37 8.55
N GLN A 334 9.32 -5.97 7.80
CA GLN A 334 10.73 -6.06 8.16
C GLN A 334 11.43 -4.69 8.10
N ASP A 335 12.49 -4.48 8.89
CA ASP A 335 13.15 -3.16 9.04
C ASP A 335 13.56 -2.54 7.69
N TYR A 336 14.06 -3.34 6.76
CA TYR A 336 14.48 -2.90 5.44
C TYR A 336 13.35 -2.23 4.62
N PHE A 337 12.10 -2.62 4.85
CA PHE A 337 10.94 -1.97 4.24
C PHE A 337 10.85 -0.49 4.64
N TYR A 338 10.93 -0.23 5.94
CA TYR A 338 10.80 1.12 6.49
C TYR A 338 12.02 2.00 6.16
N GLU A 339 13.22 1.42 6.21
CA GLU A 339 14.45 2.10 5.76
C GLU A 339 14.37 2.50 4.28
N THR A 340 13.78 1.64 3.46
CA THR A 340 13.57 1.92 2.03
C THR A 340 12.49 2.99 1.83
N ALA A 341 11.39 2.93 2.58
CA ALA A 341 10.37 3.98 2.55
C ALA A 341 10.93 5.36 2.96
N ASP A 342 11.77 5.40 3.99
CA ASP A 342 12.48 6.61 4.43
C ASP A 342 13.37 7.17 3.32
N ARG A 343 14.21 6.33 2.70
CA ARG A 343 15.12 6.74 1.61
C ARG A 343 14.38 7.18 0.36
N LEU A 344 13.27 6.53 0.03
CA LEU A 344 12.50 6.83 -1.19
C LEU A 344 11.53 8.00 -1.01
N GLY A 345 11.22 8.40 0.22
CA GLY A 345 10.28 9.47 0.52
C GLY A 345 8.83 9.00 0.54
N ILE A 346 8.57 7.73 0.81
CA ILE A 346 7.22 7.17 0.83
C ILE A 346 6.68 7.29 2.26
N MET A 347 5.67 8.14 2.46
CA MET A 347 4.95 8.21 3.73
C MET A 347 4.22 6.91 4.01
N LEU A 348 4.03 6.57 5.27
CA LEU A 348 3.34 5.37 5.71
C LEU A 348 2.19 5.77 6.63
N TRP A 349 0.96 5.46 6.19
CA TRP A 349 -0.19 5.27 7.06
C TRP A 349 -0.06 3.86 7.63
N HIS A 350 0.18 3.74 8.93
CA HIS A 350 0.52 2.46 9.55
C HIS A 350 -0.61 1.96 10.44
N ASP A 351 -1.40 1.01 9.93
CA ASP A 351 -2.39 0.31 10.75
C ASP A 351 -1.69 -0.65 11.72
N PHE A 352 -2.20 -0.79 12.93
CA PHE A 352 -1.92 -1.95 13.77
C PHE A 352 -2.62 -3.19 13.20
N MET A 353 -2.08 -4.38 13.49
CA MET A 353 -2.47 -5.64 12.81
C MET A 353 -3.82 -6.19 13.30
N PHE A 354 -4.89 -5.44 13.03
CA PHE A 354 -6.29 -5.75 13.27
C PHE A 354 -7.11 -5.32 12.04
N ALA A 355 -7.89 -6.23 11.45
CA ALA A 355 -8.69 -5.93 10.26
C ALA A 355 -10.01 -6.69 10.19
N CYS A 356 -11.05 -6.01 9.71
CA CYS A 356 -12.40 -6.49 9.35
C CYS A 356 -13.03 -7.50 10.33
N SER A 357 -12.77 -7.36 11.62
CA SER A 357 -13.33 -8.23 12.65
C SER A 357 -13.44 -7.52 14.00
N LEU A 358 -14.34 -8.04 14.82
CA LEU A 358 -14.29 -7.82 16.26
C LEU A 358 -13.21 -8.72 16.86
N TYR A 359 -12.74 -8.39 18.07
CA TYR A 359 -11.65 -9.11 18.74
C TYR A 359 -12.03 -9.39 20.21
N PRO A 360 -11.47 -10.45 20.82
CA PRO A 360 -11.63 -10.69 22.24
C PRO A 360 -10.99 -9.58 23.07
N VAL A 361 -11.48 -9.41 24.31
CA VAL A 361 -11.04 -8.34 25.22
C VAL A 361 -10.86 -8.80 26.66
N ASP A 362 -10.64 -10.11 26.85
CA ASP A 362 -10.17 -10.62 28.13
C ASP A 362 -8.75 -10.11 28.45
N ASP A 363 -8.40 -10.12 29.72
CA ASP A 363 -7.19 -9.43 30.18
C ASP A 363 -5.90 -10.08 29.65
N VAL A 364 -5.91 -11.38 29.33
CA VAL A 364 -4.76 -12.07 28.73
C VAL A 364 -4.55 -11.60 27.30
N PHE A 365 -5.62 -11.54 26.49
CA PHE A 365 -5.53 -11.02 25.14
C PHE A 365 -5.09 -9.55 25.11
N LEU A 366 -5.69 -8.70 25.95
CA LEU A 366 -5.34 -7.28 26.00
C LEU A 366 -3.91 -7.01 26.46
N LEU A 367 -3.38 -7.81 27.40
CA LEU A 367 -1.98 -7.71 27.81
C LEU A 367 -1.04 -8.11 26.66
N ASN A 368 -1.38 -9.18 25.92
CA ASN A 368 -0.61 -9.60 24.75
C ASN A 368 -0.58 -8.49 23.67
N VAL A 369 -1.76 -7.92 23.36
CA VAL A 369 -1.86 -6.77 22.44
C VAL A 369 -1.07 -5.57 22.95
N ARG A 370 -1.20 -5.21 24.23
CA ARG A 370 -0.47 -4.07 24.79
C ARG A 370 1.03 -4.21 24.62
N ASN A 371 1.59 -5.38 24.90
CA ASN A 371 3.01 -5.65 24.73
C ASN A 371 3.44 -5.57 23.26
N GLU A 372 2.61 -6.06 22.35
CA GLU A 372 2.80 -5.91 20.90
C GLU A 372 2.88 -4.45 20.47
N ILE A 373 1.92 -3.62 20.89
CA ILE A 373 1.90 -2.20 20.52
C ILE A 373 3.13 -1.47 21.07
N LEU A 374 3.47 -1.70 22.35
CA LEU A 374 4.66 -1.08 22.95
C LEU A 374 5.92 -1.44 22.17
N TYR A 375 6.12 -2.74 21.87
CA TYR A 375 7.27 -3.22 21.11
C TYR A 375 7.34 -2.61 19.71
N GLN A 376 6.24 -2.65 18.95
CA GLN A 376 6.24 -2.19 17.56
C GLN A 376 6.40 -0.68 17.45
N VAL A 377 5.76 0.10 18.33
CA VAL A 377 5.94 1.56 18.31
C VAL A 377 7.36 1.94 18.73
N GLU A 378 7.95 1.27 19.73
CA GLU A 378 9.36 1.49 20.10
C GLU A 378 10.30 1.19 18.93
N ARG A 379 10.11 0.06 18.24
CA ARG A 379 10.89 -0.32 17.04
C ARG A 379 10.77 0.72 15.92
N LEU A 380 9.55 1.19 15.65
CA LEU A 380 9.24 1.86 14.38
C LEU A 380 9.20 3.39 14.44
N GLN A 381 9.07 4.00 15.61
CA GLN A 381 8.91 5.47 15.73
C GLN A 381 10.12 6.31 15.28
N SER A 382 11.27 5.68 15.00
CA SER A 382 12.43 6.39 14.44
C SER A 382 12.28 6.73 12.95
N HIS A 383 11.41 6.01 12.23
CA HIS A 383 11.23 6.17 10.79
C HIS A 383 10.45 7.46 10.46
N PRO A 384 11.04 8.43 9.74
CA PRO A 384 10.32 9.61 9.26
C PRO A 384 9.21 9.25 8.28
N SER A 385 9.27 8.12 7.57
CA SER A 385 8.20 7.68 6.69
C SER A 385 6.86 7.49 7.41
N ILE A 386 6.83 7.01 8.65
CA ILE A 386 5.57 6.74 9.37
C ILE A 386 4.91 8.03 9.82
N VAL A 387 3.84 8.46 9.17
CA VAL A 387 3.18 9.76 9.42
C VAL A 387 1.85 9.63 10.14
N LEU A 388 1.32 8.42 10.31
CA LEU A 388 0.07 8.15 11.01
C LEU A 388 0.09 6.75 11.62
N TRP A 389 -0.39 6.64 12.85
CA TRP A 389 -0.78 5.37 13.45
C TRP A 389 -2.29 5.18 13.35
N ALA A 390 -2.74 4.01 12.92
CA ALA A 390 -4.16 3.68 12.83
C ALA A 390 -4.48 2.42 13.65
N GLY A 391 -5.55 2.47 14.45
CA GLY A 391 -5.90 1.39 15.37
C GLY A 391 -6.25 0.07 14.70
N ASN A 392 -6.85 0.12 13.51
CA ASN A 392 -7.28 -1.04 12.73
C ASN A 392 -7.75 -0.66 11.31
N ASN A 393 -7.99 -1.68 10.49
CA ASN A 393 -8.79 -1.60 9.27
C ASN A 393 -10.26 -1.98 9.52
N GLU A 394 -11.18 -1.08 9.16
CA GLU A 394 -12.63 -1.24 9.05
C GLU A 394 -13.38 -1.69 10.32
N ASN A 395 -12.73 -1.80 11.49
CA ASN A 395 -13.43 -2.38 12.64
C ASN A 395 -14.47 -1.43 13.25
N GLU A 396 -14.36 -0.11 13.04
CA GLU A 396 -15.46 0.82 13.37
C GLU A 396 -16.68 0.58 12.44
N MET A 397 -16.45 0.29 11.15
CA MET A 397 -17.51 -0.12 10.21
C MET A 397 -18.13 -1.47 10.59
N VAL A 398 -17.30 -2.46 10.93
CA VAL A 398 -17.76 -3.78 11.39
C VAL A 398 -18.61 -3.63 12.65
N LEU A 399 -18.18 -2.79 13.59
CA LEU A 399 -18.96 -2.46 14.78
C LEU A 399 -20.29 -1.80 14.42
N ALA A 400 -20.29 -0.80 13.54
CA ALA A 400 -21.51 -0.11 13.09
C ALA A 400 -22.50 -1.10 12.44
N TYR A 401 -22.01 -2.01 11.59
CA TYR A 401 -22.82 -3.07 11.00
C TYR A 401 -23.44 -3.98 12.06
N TYR A 402 -22.65 -4.60 12.93
CA TYR A 402 -23.18 -5.54 13.92
C TYR A 402 -24.10 -4.88 14.93
N THR A 403 -23.80 -3.65 15.36
CA THR A 403 -24.70 -2.90 16.25
C THR A 403 -26.04 -2.55 15.59
N SER A 404 -26.10 -2.44 14.26
CA SER A 404 -27.35 -2.16 13.53
C SER A 404 -28.32 -3.35 13.49
N ILE A 405 -27.81 -4.59 13.56
CA ILE A 405 -28.61 -5.82 13.41
C ILE A 405 -28.91 -6.54 14.74
N ILE A 406 -28.30 -6.12 15.86
CA ILE A 406 -28.53 -6.69 17.19
C ILE A 406 -29.49 -5.85 18.05
N PRO A 407 -30.10 -6.45 19.10
CA PRO A 407 -30.96 -5.74 20.05
C PRO A 407 -30.24 -4.56 20.74
N PRO A 408 -30.92 -3.44 21.03
CA PRO A 408 -30.32 -2.26 21.66
C PRO A 408 -29.52 -2.53 22.94
N GLU A 409 -29.99 -3.45 23.78
CA GLU A 409 -29.35 -3.86 25.04
C GLU A 409 -28.00 -4.58 24.86
N GLU A 410 -27.75 -5.16 23.69
CA GLU A 410 -26.50 -5.86 23.36
C GLU A 410 -25.47 -4.94 22.68
N ARG A 411 -25.88 -3.75 22.22
CA ARG A 411 -25.00 -2.82 21.47
C ARG A 411 -23.91 -2.21 22.34
N GLU A 412 -24.27 -1.74 23.53
CA GLU A 412 -23.33 -1.00 24.38
C GLU A 412 -22.20 -1.89 24.93
N PRO A 413 -22.44 -3.15 25.35
CA PRO A 413 -21.36 -4.10 25.63
C PRO A 413 -20.37 -4.23 24.46
N LEU A 414 -20.86 -4.40 23.22
CA LEU A 414 -20.00 -4.54 22.06
C LEU A 414 -19.19 -3.27 21.74
N LYS A 415 -19.83 -2.10 21.88
CA LYS A 415 -19.14 -0.79 21.77
C LYS A 415 -18.07 -0.62 22.86
N ASN A 416 -18.32 -1.12 24.08
CA ASN A 416 -17.34 -1.11 25.16
C ASN A 416 -16.14 -2.00 24.86
N ASP A 417 -16.35 -3.20 24.29
CA ASP A 417 -15.27 -4.10 23.89
C ASP A 417 -14.38 -3.44 22.84
N TYR A 418 -14.97 -2.81 21.82
CA TYR A 418 -14.23 -2.01 20.83
C TYR A 418 -13.35 -0.93 21.49
N ARG A 419 -13.92 -0.12 22.39
CA ARG A 419 -13.15 0.92 23.10
C ARG A 419 -12.06 0.35 24.00
N LYS A 420 -12.33 -0.77 24.68
CA LYS A 420 -11.36 -1.44 25.57
C LYS A 420 -10.10 -1.82 24.79
N LEU A 421 -10.26 -2.31 23.57
CA LEU A 421 -9.14 -2.65 22.70
C LEU A 421 -8.49 -1.40 22.08
N TYR A 422 -9.21 -0.63 21.26
CA TYR A 422 -8.56 0.36 20.41
C TYR A 422 -8.20 1.66 21.15
N ILE A 423 -8.98 2.06 22.14
CA ILE A 423 -8.79 3.32 22.86
C ILE A 423 -8.02 3.09 24.16
N TYR A 424 -8.51 2.20 25.02
CA TYR A 424 -7.92 2.03 26.36
C TYR A 424 -6.68 1.14 26.36
N THR A 425 -6.44 0.35 25.31
CA THR A 425 -5.26 -0.51 25.19
C THR A 425 -4.30 0.01 24.12
N ILE A 426 -4.72 0.07 22.85
CA ILE A 426 -3.84 0.41 21.73
C ILE A 426 -3.45 1.89 21.76
N MET A 427 -4.41 2.83 21.69
CA MET A 427 -4.11 4.26 21.72
C MET A 427 -3.34 4.67 22.99
N ALA A 428 -3.71 4.10 24.14
CA ALA A 428 -3.00 4.31 25.41
C ALA A 428 -1.54 3.80 25.38
N ALA A 429 -1.27 2.65 24.76
CA ALA A 429 0.09 2.13 24.60
C ALA A 429 0.92 3.00 23.63
N VAL A 430 0.32 3.49 22.54
CA VAL A 430 0.99 4.46 21.64
C VAL A 430 1.38 5.73 22.41
N ALA A 431 0.45 6.30 23.18
CA ALA A 431 0.69 7.51 23.96
C ALA A 431 1.75 7.34 25.07
N GLU A 432 2.02 6.12 25.52
CA GLU A 432 3.12 5.85 26.45
C GLU A 432 4.50 5.90 25.76
N VAL A 433 4.55 5.48 24.50
CA VAL A 433 5.79 5.45 23.72
C VAL A 433 6.07 6.78 23.01
N ASP A 434 5.02 7.46 22.55
CA ASP A 434 5.06 8.78 21.93
C ASP A 434 4.18 9.78 22.72
N PRO A 435 4.55 10.14 23.97
CA PRO A 435 3.73 10.99 24.84
C PRO A 435 3.59 12.43 24.34
N ASN A 436 4.48 12.86 23.46
CA ASN A 436 4.44 14.19 22.85
C ASN A 436 3.57 14.24 21.59
N GLY A 437 3.05 13.09 21.13
CA GLY A 437 2.21 13.01 19.94
C GLY A 437 2.93 13.48 18.68
N SER A 438 4.16 12.99 18.46
CA SER A 438 4.95 13.30 17.26
C SER A 438 4.25 12.88 15.96
N ARG A 439 3.29 11.95 16.06
CA ARG A 439 2.43 11.48 14.98
C ARG A 439 0.95 11.48 15.41
N PRO A 440 0.02 11.79 14.51
CA PRO A 440 -1.41 11.59 14.75
C PRO A 440 -1.74 10.10 14.96
N PHE A 441 -2.88 9.86 15.62
CA PHE A 441 -3.50 8.55 15.77
C PHE A 441 -4.96 8.63 15.32
N VAL A 442 -5.40 7.66 14.51
CA VAL A 442 -6.83 7.44 14.19
C VAL A 442 -7.28 6.08 14.73
N PRO A 443 -8.50 5.93 15.26
CA PRO A 443 -8.95 4.68 15.87
C PRO A 443 -9.24 3.57 14.85
N SER A 444 -9.61 3.91 13.62
CA SER A 444 -10.02 3.01 12.53
C SER A 444 -9.83 3.72 11.19
N SER A 445 -9.81 2.94 10.10
CA SER A 445 -9.91 3.40 8.71
C SER A 445 -10.92 2.52 7.97
N PRO A 446 -12.06 3.05 7.48
CA PRO A 446 -12.44 4.44 7.56
C PRO A 446 -12.88 4.81 8.99
N SER A 447 -12.84 6.11 9.28
CA SER A 447 -13.39 6.72 10.47
C SER A 447 -13.74 8.17 10.20
N ASN A 448 -14.66 8.76 10.97
CA ASN A 448 -14.96 10.19 10.89
C ASN A 448 -13.91 11.06 11.62
N GLY A 449 -12.78 10.47 12.02
CA GLY A 449 -11.66 11.16 12.67
C GLY A 449 -12.07 11.77 14.01
N ILE A 450 -11.81 13.06 14.21
CA ILE A 450 -12.20 13.76 15.45
C ILE A 450 -13.72 13.79 15.67
N GLU A 451 -14.53 13.65 14.63
CA GLU A 451 -15.99 13.64 14.78
C GLU A 451 -16.44 12.37 15.50
N SER A 452 -15.76 11.23 15.28
CA SER A 452 -16.03 9.98 16.00
C SER A 452 -15.88 10.14 17.52
N ILE A 453 -15.12 11.12 18.03
CA ILE A 453 -15.00 11.40 19.47
C ILE A 453 -16.37 11.74 20.08
N LYS A 454 -17.24 12.46 19.37
CA LYS A 454 -18.58 12.83 19.85
C LYS A 454 -19.49 11.61 20.05
N GLU A 455 -19.24 10.54 19.29
CA GLU A 455 -19.89 9.24 19.42
C GLU A 455 -19.02 8.23 20.18
N ASN A 456 -18.08 8.73 20.99
CA ASN A 456 -17.17 7.94 21.82
C ASN A 456 -16.45 6.84 21.02
N TYR A 457 -15.93 7.21 19.84
CA TYR A 457 -15.19 6.37 18.90
C TYR A 457 -16.00 5.19 18.32
N THR A 458 -17.33 5.31 18.29
CA THR A 458 -18.23 4.25 17.81
C THR A 458 -19.32 4.84 16.93
N ALA A 459 -18.89 5.59 15.90
CA ALA A 459 -19.78 6.32 15.00
C ALA A 459 -20.80 5.39 14.34
N GLN A 460 -22.05 5.86 14.19
CA GLN A 460 -23.08 5.09 13.49
C GLN A 460 -22.82 4.99 11.98
N ASN A 461 -22.20 6.02 11.40
CA ASN A 461 -21.77 6.06 10.01
C ASN A 461 -20.30 6.48 9.94
N PRO A 462 -19.34 5.56 10.11
CA PRO A 462 -17.90 5.87 10.16
C PRO A 462 -17.28 6.18 8.79
N GLN A 463 -18.07 6.17 7.71
CA GLN A 463 -17.65 6.47 6.34
C GLN A 463 -18.44 7.66 5.77
N ASP A 464 -18.80 8.64 6.62
CA ASP A 464 -19.48 9.85 6.17
C ASP A 464 -18.53 10.70 5.33
N PRO A 465 -18.81 10.98 4.04
CA PRO A 465 -17.89 11.69 3.16
C PRO A 465 -17.58 13.14 3.62
N LEU A 466 -18.33 13.70 4.56
CA LEU A 466 -18.10 15.06 5.08
C LEU A 466 -17.01 15.13 6.16
N PHE A 467 -16.57 13.99 6.69
CA PHE A 467 -15.57 13.88 7.75
C PHE A 467 -14.53 12.82 7.38
N GLY A 468 -13.36 12.85 8.04
CA GLY A 468 -12.48 11.69 8.06
C GLY A 468 -12.05 11.13 6.69
N ASP A 469 -11.96 9.81 6.61
CA ASP A 469 -11.68 9.04 5.39
C ASP A 469 -12.81 8.06 5.06
N VAL A 470 -12.89 7.62 3.80
CA VAL A 470 -13.88 6.65 3.33
C VAL A 470 -13.23 5.51 2.54
N HIS A 471 -13.87 4.34 2.59
CA HIS A 471 -13.62 3.21 1.70
C HIS A 471 -14.78 3.10 0.71
N TYR A 472 -14.51 3.12 -0.59
CA TYR A 472 -15.57 3.10 -1.61
C TYR A 472 -15.36 2.02 -2.66
N TYR A 473 -16.25 1.04 -2.66
CA TYR A 473 -16.29 -0.05 -3.63
C TYR A 473 -17.66 -0.12 -4.30
N ASN A 474 -17.69 -0.16 -5.63
CA ASN A 474 -18.93 -0.38 -6.38
C ASN A 474 -18.65 -1.10 -7.69
N TYR A 475 -19.29 -2.27 -7.85
CA TYR A 475 -19.05 -3.17 -8.97
C TYR A 475 -20.21 -3.21 -9.98
N TYR A 476 -21.35 -2.60 -9.65
CA TYR A 476 -22.58 -2.66 -10.45
C TYR A 476 -22.88 -1.37 -11.21
N MET A 477 -22.46 -0.22 -10.67
CA MET A 477 -22.55 1.07 -11.35
C MET A 477 -21.49 1.18 -12.44
N ASP A 478 -21.63 2.17 -13.33
CA ASP A 478 -20.64 2.39 -14.39
C ASP A 478 -19.39 3.01 -13.76
N THR A 479 -18.32 2.22 -13.63
CA THR A 479 -17.08 2.65 -12.96
C THR A 479 -16.30 3.68 -13.78
N TRP A 480 -16.73 3.96 -15.02
CA TRP A 480 -16.14 5.01 -15.86
C TRP A 480 -16.94 6.32 -15.79
N ASN A 481 -18.08 6.33 -15.07
CA ASN A 481 -18.84 7.54 -14.82
C ASN A 481 -18.37 8.20 -13.50
N PRO A 482 -17.73 9.38 -13.55
CA PRO A 482 -17.22 10.05 -12.35
C PRO A 482 -18.34 10.45 -11.37
N ASP A 483 -19.57 10.64 -11.84
CA ASP A 483 -20.68 11.06 -10.97
C ASP A 483 -21.16 9.93 -10.02
N ASN A 484 -20.66 8.70 -10.19
CA ASN A 484 -20.94 7.58 -9.30
C ASN A 484 -20.03 7.52 -8.07
N TYR A 485 -19.06 8.44 -7.91
CA TYR A 485 -18.12 8.45 -6.79
C TYR A 485 -18.51 9.50 -5.74
N PRO A 486 -18.37 9.19 -4.43
CA PRO A 486 -18.62 10.18 -3.40
C PRO A 486 -17.56 11.28 -3.45
N ILE A 487 -17.95 12.51 -3.15
CA ILE A 487 -17.01 13.61 -2.92
C ILE A 487 -16.65 13.58 -1.43
N ALA A 488 -15.64 12.79 -1.08
CA ALA A 488 -15.15 12.61 0.29
C ALA A 488 -13.95 13.51 0.60
N ARG A 489 -13.67 13.76 1.88
CA ARG A 489 -12.45 14.48 2.31
C ARG A 489 -11.19 13.68 1.98
N PHE A 490 -11.25 12.36 2.13
CA PHE A 490 -10.13 11.48 1.84
C PHE A 490 -10.65 10.09 1.42
N MET A 491 -10.11 9.52 0.35
CA MET A 491 -10.42 8.17 -0.11
C MET A 491 -9.23 7.26 0.21
N SER A 492 -9.29 6.52 1.32
CA SER A 492 -8.21 5.65 1.80
C SER A 492 -8.24 4.26 1.18
N GLU A 493 -9.40 3.84 0.66
CA GLU A 493 -9.54 2.65 -0.16
C GLU A 493 -10.58 2.83 -1.27
N THR A 494 -10.26 2.30 -2.45
CA THR A 494 -11.19 2.12 -3.56
C THR A 494 -10.52 1.28 -4.64
N GLY A 495 -11.27 0.47 -5.38
CA GLY A 495 -10.70 -0.25 -6.50
C GLY A 495 -11.69 -1.17 -7.19
N VAL A 496 -11.22 -1.77 -8.29
CA VAL A 496 -11.85 -2.90 -8.96
C VAL A 496 -10.81 -3.97 -9.28
N GLU A 497 -11.27 -5.20 -9.39
CA GLU A 497 -10.43 -6.35 -9.64
C GLU A 497 -9.93 -6.43 -11.10
N SER A 498 -8.76 -7.04 -11.29
CA SER A 498 -8.29 -7.47 -12.61
C SER A 498 -7.49 -8.76 -12.54
N MET A 499 -7.50 -9.50 -13.65
CA MET A 499 -6.69 -10.71 -13.79
C MET A 499 -5.18 -10.36 -13.91
N PRO A 500 -4.29 -11.17 -13.31
CA PRO A 500 -2.87 -11.08 -13.60
C PRO A 500 -2.57 -11.62 -15.00
N SER A 501 -1.39 -11.29 -15.51
CA SER A 501 -0.92 -11.69 -16.84
C SER A 501 -0.85 -13.21 -17.02
N ILE A 502 -0.86 -13.66 -18.27
CA ILE A 502 -0.74 -15.10 -18.59
C ILE A 502 0.60 -15.68 -18.13
N GLU A 503 1.66 -14.86 -18.12
CA GLU A 503 2.98 -15.23 -17.65
C GLU A 503 2.96 -15.52 -16.14
N THR A 504 2.14 -14.79 -15.37
CA THR A 504 1.92 -15.08 -13.94
C THR A 504 1.12 -16.37 -13.74
N TRP A 505 0.11 -16.66 -14.57
CA TRP A 505 -0.62 -17.94 -14.53
C TRP A 505 0.26 -19.16 -14.88
N GLN A 506 1.23 -18.98 -15.79
CA GLN A 506 2.18 -20.02 -16.20
C GLN A 506 3.11 -20.47 -15.06
N GLN A 507 3.30 -19.64 -14.03
CA GLN A 507 4.09 -19.99 -12.85
C GLN A 507 3.39 -21.04 -11.95
N VAL A 508 2.07 -21.16 -12.06
CA VAL A 508 1.25 -22.00 -11.14
C VAL A 508 0.44 -23.08 -11.85
N SER A 509 0.46 -23.12 -13.17
CA SER A 509 -0.09 -24.21 -13.97
C SER A 509 0.60 -24.28 -15.32
N ASN A 510 0.75 -25.51 -15.85
CA ASN A 510 1.25 -25.78 -17.20
C ASN A 510 0.16 -26.31 -18.15
N SER A 511 -1.10 -26.31 -17.72
CA SER A 511 -2.23 -26.87 -18.45
C SER A 511 -3.03 -25.76 -19.14
N THR A 512 -3.11 -25.81 -20.47
CA THR A 512 -3.94 -24.88 -21.25
C THR A 512 -5.43 -24.98 -20.94
N LYS A 513 -5.87 -26.05 -20.25
CA LYS A 513 -7.26 -26.20 -19.79
C LYS A 513 -7.55 -25.31 -18.58
N ASP A 514 -6.52 -24.96 -17.82
CA ASP A 514 -6.63 -24.14 -16.63
C ASP A 514 -6.64 -22.65 -17.01
N TRP A 515 -6.04 -22.30 -18.15
CA TRP A 515 -5.98 -20.95 -18.71
C TRP A 515 -7.27 -20.60 -19.47
N ASN A 516 -8.38 -20.61 -18.75
CA ASN A 516 -9.70 -20.21 -19.20
C ASN A 516 -10.40 -19.46 -18.07
N PHE A 517 -11.11 -18.39 -18.39
CA PHE A 517 -11.73 -17.50 -17.40
C PHE A 517 -12.70 -18.25 -16.46
N THR A 518 -13.36 -19.30 -16.96
CA THR A 518 -14.29 -20.14 -16.18
C THR A 518 -13.71 -21.51 -15.83
N SER A 519 -12.38 -21.68 -15.87
CA SER A 519 -11.75 -22.94 -15.46
C SER A 519 -11.91 -23.14 -13.95
N VAL A 520 -11.85 -24.40 -13.51
CA VAL A 520 -11.92 -24.74 -12.08
C VAL A 520 -10.76 -24.08 -11.31
N LEU A 521 -9.57 -23.99 -11.91
CA LEU A 521 -8.43 -23.35 -11.26
C LEU A 521 -8.66 -21.84 -11.08
N VAL A 522 -9.08 -21.13 -12.13
CA VAL A 522 -9.29 -19.68 -12.06
C VAL A 522 -10.45 -19.35 -11.11
N GLN A 523 -11.50 -20.16 -11.08
CA GLN A 523 -12.59 -20.03 -10.10
C GLN A 523 -12.15 -20.36 -8.66
N ASN A 524 -11.22 -21.29 -8.46
CA ASN A 524 -10.67 -21.56 -7.13
C ASN A 524 -9.77 -20.42 -6.64
N ARG A 525 -9.06 -19.74 -7.54
CA ARG A 525 -8.20 -18.58 -7.23
C ARG A 525 -8.98 -17.29 -7.02
N GLU A 526 -10.19 -17.21 -7.56
CA GLU A 526 -11.11 -16.11 -7.32
C GLU A 526 -11.65 -16.19 -5.89
N HIS A 527 -11.12 -15.34 -5.01
CA HIS A 527 -11.50 -15.31 -3.61
C HIS A 527 -12.54 -14.22 -3.30
N HIS A 528 -12.84 -13.37 -4.29
CA HIS A 528 -13.95 -12.44 -4.24
C HIS A 528 -15.20 -13.11 -4.85
N GLY A 529 -16.24 -13.30 -4.03
CA GLY A 529 -17.35 -14.21 -4.36
C GLY A 529 -18.06 -13.96 -5.70
N ASN A 530 -18.05 -12.72 -6.20
CA ASN A 530 -18.63 -12.34 -7.50
C ASN A 530 -17.60 -11.75 -8.48
N GLY A 531 -16.30 -11.83 -8.19
CA GLY A 531 -15.23 -11.08 -8.89
C GLY A 531 -15.24 -11.23 -10.41
N GLN A 532 -15.24 -12.46 -10.91
CA GLN A 532 -15.37 -12.75 -12.34
C GLN A 532 -16.63 -12.15 -12.99
N GLN A 533 -17.79 -12.22 -12.33
CA GLN A 533 -19.04 -11.70 -12.87
C GLN A 533 -19.03 -10.18 -12.91
N GLU A 534 -18.48 -9.56 -11.87
CA GLU A 534 -18.34 -8.11 -11.74
C GLU A 534 -17.34 -7.54 -12.75
N MET A 535 -16.20 -8.20 -12.97
CA MET A 535 -15.27 -7.88 -14.05
C MET A 535 -15.94 -7.94 -15.41
N MET A 536 -16.68 -9.02 -15.70
CA MET A 536 -17.39 -9.17 -16.97
C MET A 536 -18.48 -8.12 -17.16
N LEU A 537 -19.22 -7.76 -16.11
CA LEU A 537 -20.25 -6.73 -16.16
C LEU A 537 -19.68 -5.37 -16.59
N GLN A 538 -18.49 -5.00 -16.08
CA GLN A 538 -17.83 -3.76 -16.46
C GLN A 538 -17.27 -3.81 -17.88
N ILE A 539 -16.68 -4.95 -18.29
CA ILE A 539 -16.21 -5.17 -19.67
C ILE A 539 -17.37 -5.04 -20.64
N GLU A 540 -18.47 -5.79 -20.47
CA GLU A 540 -19.64 -5.73 -21.35
C GLU A 540 -20.26 -4.33 -21.42
N ARG A 541 -20.13 -3.56 -20.34
CA ARG A 541 -20.60 -2.18 -20.29
C ARG A 541 -19.80 -1.28 -21.21
N ASN A 542 -18.47 -1.33 -21.18
CA ASN A 542 -17.61 -0.29 -21.77
C ASN A 542 -16.72 -0.76 -22.94
N LEU A 543 -16.37 -2.03 -22.99
CA LEU A 543 -15.37 -2.62 -23.89
C LEU A 543 -15.98 -3.69 -24.82
N PRO A 544 -15.39 -3.91 -26.01
CA PRO A 544 -15.83 -5.00 -26.87
C PRO A 544 -15.39 -6.36 -26.29
N LEU A 545 -16.23 -7.38 -26.46
CA LEU A 545 -15.89 -8.75 -26.09
C LEU A 545 -14.97 -9.40 -27.12
N PRO A 546 -14.09 -10.34 -26.70
CA PRO A 546 -13.27 -11.16 -27.59
C PRO A 546 -14.11 -11.88 -28.66
N VAL A 547 -13.63 -11.88 -29.91
CA VAL A 547 -14.28 -12.59 -31.02
C VAL A 547 -13.39 -13.73 -31.50
N THR A 548 -13.22 -14.77 -30.68
CA THR A 548 -12.35 -15.92 -31.01
C THR A 548 -12.87 -17.23 -30.44
N ASN A 549 -12.59 -18.35 -31.13
CA ASN A 549 -12.86 -19.71 -30.65
C ASN A 549 -11.63 -20.36 -30.00
N ASN A 550 -10.46 -19.69 -30.02
CA ASN A 550 -9.26 -20.20 -29.37
C ASN A 550 -9.31 -19.86 -27.87
N SER A 551 -9.37 -20.88 -27.01
CA SER A 551 -9.50 -20.70 -25.56
C SER A 551 -8.37 -19.86 -24.94
N LEU A 552 -7.12 -20.07 -25.38
CA LEU A 552 -5.98 -19.32 -24.85
C LEU A 552 -6.02 -17.86 -25.30
N THR A 553 -6.31 -17.61 -26.58
CA THR A 553 -6.48 -16.25 -27.09
C THR A 553 -7.62 -15.53 -26.37
N ASN A 554 -8.77 -16.19 -26.21
CA ASN A 554 -9.91 -15.65 -25.45
C ASN A 554 -9.50 -15.28 -24.01
N PHE A 555 -8.79 -16.17 -23.32
CA PHE A 555 -8.34 -15.92 -21.95
C PHE A 555 -7.37 -14.73 -21.87
N THR A 556 -6.34 -14.68 -22.73
CA THR A 556 -5.39 -13.55 -22.77
C THR A 556 -6.05 -12.22 -23.12
N GLN A 557 -7.04 -12.22 -24.02
CA GLN A 557 -7.81 -11.03 -24.36
C GLN A 557 -8.71 -10.60 -23.21
N LEU A 558 -9.35 -11.52 -22.48
CA LEU A 558 -10.09 -11.19 -21.26
C LEU A 558 -9.18 -10.62 -20.17
N ILE A 559 -7.99 -11.20 -19.95
CA ILE A 559 -7.00 -10.63 -19.02
C ILE A 559 -6.71 -9.17 -19.38
N TYR A 560 -6.35 -8.92 -20.64
CA TYR A 560 -6.10 -7.57 -21.15
C TYR A 560 -7.30 -6.62 -20.90
N LEU A 561 -8.53 -7.05 -21.19
CA LEU A 561 -9.73 -6.24 -20.98
C LEU A 561 -10.01 -5.95 -19.50
N THR A 562 -9.78 -6.91 -18.60
CA THR A 562 -9.93 -6.68 -17.15
C THR A 562 -8.93 -5.62 -16.66
N GLN A 563 -7.68 -5.64 -17.15
CA GLN A 563 -6.68 -4.64 -16.81
C GLN A 563 -6.99 -3.26 -17.44
N VAL A 564 -7.53 -3.21 -18.67
CA VAL A 564 -8.03 -1.96 -19.27
C VAL A 564 -9.14 -1.35 -18.41
N ASN A 565 -10.10 -2.17 -17.98
CA ASN A 565 -11.18 -1.70 -17.13
C ASN A 565 -10.64 -1.14 -15.81
N GLN A 566 -9.78 -1.89 -15.11
CA GLN A 566 -9.18 -1.45 -13.86
C GLN A 566 -8.41 -0.12 -14.02
N ALA A 567 -7.58 0.00 -15.05
CA ALA A 567 -6.82 1.22 -15.32
C ALA A 567 -7.73 2.43 -15.55
N MET A 568 -8.79 2.27 -16.35
CA MET A 568 -9.76 3.34 -16.62
C MET A 568 -10.62 3.70 -15.41
N THR A 569 -10.99 2.72 -14.59
CA THR A 569 -11.68 2.96 -13.32
C THR A 569 -10.80 3.81 -12.39
N LEU A 570 -9.54 3.40 -12.15
CA LEU A 570 -8.63 4.16 -11.28
C LEU A 570 -8.37 5.58 -11.81
N LYS A 571 -8.22 5.74 -13.13
CA LYS A 571 -8.14 7.07 -13.76
C LYS A 571 -9.37 7.91 -13.44
N THR A 572 -10.56 7.34 -13.59
CA THR A 572 -11.84 8.03 -13.37
C THR A 572 -11.96 8.50 -11.92
N VAL A 573 -11.60 7.66 -10.95
CA VAL A 573 -11.62 8.04 -9.53
C VAL A 573 -10.58 9.11 -9.23
N SER A 574 -9.37 8.97 -9.80
CA SER A 574 -8.32 9.99 -9.63
C SER A 574 -8.74 11.34 -10.20
N ASP A 575 -9.28 11.38 -11.41
CA ASP A 575 -9.80 12.58 -12.04
C ASP A 575 -10.89 13.24 -11.17
N HIS A 576 -11.80 12.44 -10.61
CA HIS A 576 -12.84 12.90 -9.67
C HIS A 576 -12.25 13.47 -8.37
N CYS A 577 -11.33 12.76 -7.72
CA CYS A 577 -10.71 13.22 -6.48
C CYS A 577 -9.86 14.48 -6.71
N ARG A 578 -9.09 14.54 -7.80
CA ARG A 578 -8.23 15.69 -8.11
C ARG A 578 -9.04 16.91 -8.52
N PHE A 579 -10.16 16.73 -9.23
CA PHE A 579 -11.09 17.82 -9.52
C PHE A 579 -11.64 18.46 -8.23
N ASN A 580 -11.98 17.64 -7.23
CA ASN A 580 -12.58 18.10 -5.97
C ASN A 580 -11.55 18.48 -4.90
N SER A 581 -10.25 18.57 -5.23
CA SER A 581 -9.19 18.82 -4.25
C SER A 581 -9.03 20.24 -3.71
N PRO A 582 -9.40 21.33 -4.43
CA PRO A 582 -9.19 22.67 -3.91
C PRO A 582 -9.96 22.93 -2.61
N VAL A 583 -9.28 23.56 -1.65
CA VAL A 583 -9.85 23.85 -0.33
C VAL A 583 -11.02 24.83 -0.40
N ASP A 584 -10.94 25.79 -1.31
CA ASP A 584 -11.97 26.82 -1.49
C ASP A 584 -13.17 26.34 -2.34
N MET A 585 -13.10 25.14 -2.94
CA MET A 585 -14.17 24.55 -3.75
C MET A 585 -15.06 23.63 -2.92
N ILE A 586 -15.63 24.17 -1.83
CA ILE A 586 -16.68 23.49 -1.07
C ILE A 586 -18.03 23.98 -1.55
N ASN A 587 -18.89 23.05 -1.96
CA ASN A 587 -20.25 23.35 -2.32
C ASN A 587 -21.06 23.70 -1.05
N HIS A 588 -21.40 24.97 -0.86
CA HIS A 588 -22.17 25.42 0.31
C HIS A 588 -23.55 24.75 0.49
N ASN A 589 -24.15 24.22 -0.58
CA ASN A 589 -25.45 23.55 -0.50
C ASN A 589 -25.32 22.09 -0.02
N THR A 590 -24.24 21.40 -0.41
CA THR A 590 -24.04 19.98 -0.07
C THR A 590 -22.95 19.75 0.97
N SER A 591 -22.17 20.79 1.31
CA SER A 591 -20.97 20.76 2.13
C SER A 591 -19.82 19.89 1.61
N GLN A 592 -19.89 19.41 0.36
CA GLN A 592 -18.91 18.51 -0.26
C GLN A 592 -17.79 19.27 -0.96
N GLY A 593 -16.58 18.68 -0.99
CA GLY A 593 -15.36 19.23 -1.60
C GLY A 593 -14.13 18.89 -0.78
N ASN A 594 -12.99 19.55 -1.02
CA ASN A 594 -11.75 19.38 -0.25
C ASN A 594 -11.27 17.91 -0.20
N THR A 595 -11.26 17.20 -1.32
CA THR A 595 -10.67 15.87 -1.36
C THR A 595 -9.15 15.98 -1.32
N MET A 596 -8.50 15.50 -0.27
CA MET A 596 -7.05 15.70 -0.05
C MET A 596 -6.24 14.39 -0.08
N GLY A 597 -6.85 13.29 -0.50
CA GLY A 597 -6.12 12.06 -0.75
C GLY A 597 -6.90 11.00 -1.51
N LEU A 598 -6.15 10.23 -2.29
CA LEU A 598 -6.61 9.00 -2.94
C LEU A 598 -5.54 7.91 -2.77
N MET A 599 -5.89 6.87 -2.02
CA MET A 599 -5.14 5.62 -1.91
C MET A 599 -6.00 4.49 -2.46
N TYR A 600 -5.63 3.90 -3.60
CA TYR A 600 -6.41 2.79 -4.15
C TYR A 600 -6.08 1.47 -3.45
N TRP A 601 -7.06 0.58 -3.41
CA TRP A 601 -6.88 -0.83 -3.07
C TRP A 601 -6.60 -1.58 -4.37
N GLN A 602 -5.48 -2.28 -4.55
CA GLN A 602 -4.28 -2.38 -3.68
C GLN A 602 -2.98 -2.28 -4.52
N LEU A 603 -1.81 -2.16 -3.88
CA LEU A 603 -0.52 -2.03 -4.59
C LEU A 603 -0.09 -3.34 -5.25
N ASN A 604 0.16 -4.36 -4.42
CA ASN A 604 0.87 -5.60 -4.74
C ASN A 604 0.02 -6.85 -4.44
N ASP A 605 0.48 -8.01 -4.89
CA ASP A 605 -0.14 -9.32 -4.64
C ASP A 605 0.68 -10.19 -3.69
N ILE A 606 -0.02 -11.02 -2.92
CA ILE A 606 0.56 -12.08 -2.09
C ILE A 606 0.83 -13.37 -2.87
N TRP A 607 0.07 -13.63 -3.95
CA TRP A 607 0.12 -14.84 -4.77
C TRP A 607 -0.51 -14.61 -6.16
N GLN A 608 -0.47 -15.62 -7.04
CA GLN A 608 -1.04 -15.54 -8.39
C GLN A 608 -2.57 -15.77 -8.38
N ALA A 609 -3.34 -14.69 -8.38
CA ALA A 609 -4.81 -14.71 -8.40
C ALA A 609 -5.39 -13.42 -9.01
N PRO A 610 -6.68 -13.39 -9.39
CA PRO A 610 -7.41 -12.14 -9.62
C PRO A 610 -7.43 -11.32 -8.33
N THR A 611 -7.08 -10.03 -8.43
CA THR A 611 -7.03 -9.12 -7.29
C THR A 611 -7.18 -7.67 -7.75
N TRP A 612 -7.28 -6.75 -6.79
CA TRP A 612 -7.25 -5.31 -7.03
C TRP A 612 -5.84 -4.74 -7.23
N SER A 613 -4.79 -5.58 -7.25
CA SER A 613 -3.42 -5.09 -7.34
C SER A 613 -3.14 -4.36 -8.65
N SER A 614 -2.17 -3.46 -8.59
CA SER A 614 -1.56 -2.86 -9.79
C SER A 614 -0.22 -3.52 -10.16
N ILE A 615 0.40 -4.24 -9.22
CA ILE A 615 1.64 -5.01 -9.41
C ILE A 615 1.35 -6.47 -9.07
N GLU A 616 1.58 -7.35 -10.04
CA GLU A 616 1.40 -8.80 -9.88
C GLU A 616 2.45 -9.39 -8.92
N TYR A 617 2.20 -10.59 -8.40
CA TYR A 617 3.08 -11.26 -7.42
C TYR A 617 4.55 -11.33 -7.88
N GLY A 618 4.77 -11.56 -9.18
CA GLY A 618 6.08 -11.60 -9.83
C GLY A 618 6.71 -10.24 -10.17
N LEU A 619 6.22 -9.14 -9.59
CA LEU A 619 6.68 -7.75 -9.79
C LEU A 619 6.34 -7.13 -11.16
N LYS A 620 5.56 -7.82 -11.98
CA LYS A 620 5.09 -7.30 -13.27
C LYS A 620 4.03 -6.24 -13.05
N TRP A 621 4.19 -5.08 -13.67
CA TRP A 621 3.20 -4.01 -13.63
C TRP A 621 1.99 -4.37 -14.49
N LYS A 622 0.79 -4.33 -13.90
CA LYS A 622 -0.48 -4.31 -14.65
C LYS A 622 -0.66 -2.95 -15.33
N MET A 623 -1.60 -2.87 -16.29
CA MET A 623 -1.94 -1.60 -16.94
C MET A 623 -2.29 -0.48 -15.95
N ALA A 624 -2.95 -0.84 -14.83
CA ALA A 624 -3.29 0.07 -13.75
C ALA A 624 -2.08 0.82 -13.17
N HIS A 625 -0.90 0.21 -13.07
CA HIS A 625 0.28 0.88 -12.50
C HIS A 625 0.86 1.96 -13.42
N TYR A 626 0.79 1.73 -14.74
CA TYR A 626 1.16 2.76 -15.73
C TYR A 626 0.20 3.95 -15.71
N TYR A 627 -1.09 3.68 -15.50
CA TYR A 627 -2.10 4.74 -15.31
C TYR A 627 -1.91 5.46 -13.98
N ALA A 628 -1.55 4.75 -12.90
CA ALA A 628 -1.23 5.34 -11.60
C ALA A 628 -0.09 6.36 -11.71
N ARG A 629 0.99 5.99 -12.41
CA ARG A 629 2.11 6.90 -12.71
C ARG A 629 1.65 8.19 -13.36
N HIS A 630 0.70 8.10 -14.29
CA HIS A 630 0.17 9.27 -14.97
C HIS A 630 -0.77 10.09 -14.08
N MET A 631 -1.80 9.47 -13.52
CA MET A 631 -2.85 10.16 -12.76
C MET A 631 -2.32 10.84 -11.49
N TYR A 632 -1.21 10.35 -10.95
CA TYR A 632 -0.51 10.95 -9.81
C TYR A 632 0.60 11.94 -10.17
N SER A 633 0.73 12.32 -11.44
CA SER A 633 1.70 13.34 -11.86
C SER A 633 1.45 14.66 -11.11
N PRO A 634 2.51 15.35 -10.63
CA PRO A 634 2.38 16.59 -9.85
C PRO A 634 1.75 17.74 -10.65
N VAL A 635 1.86 17.68 -11.98
CA VAL A 635 1.13 18.53 -12.92
C VAL A 635 0.32 17.65 -13.84
N TYR A 636 -0.99 17.90 -13.94
CA TYR A 636 -1.93 16.99 -14.59
C TYR A 636 -3.12 17.73 -15.17
N LEU A 637 -3.83 17.08 -16.09
CA LEU A 637 -5.04 17.62 -16.70
C LEU A 637 -6.23 16.74 -16.31
N VAL A 638 -7.34 17.36 -15.96
CA VAL A 638 -8.62 16.67 -15.74
C VAL A 638 -9.60 17.09 -16.81
N MET A 639 -10.20 16.12 -17.49
CA MET A 639 -11.25 16.34 -18.49
C MET A 639 -12.57 15.79 -17.96
N LYS A 640 -13.63 16.60 -17.94
CA LYS A 640 -14.97 16.18 -17.50
C LYS A 640 -16.01 16.49 -18.56
N LEU A 641 -16.81 15.50 -18.95
CA LEU A 641 -17.95 15.68 -19.83
C LEU A 641 -19.24 15.67 -19.01
N THR A 642 -20.07 16.70 -19.12
CA THR A 642 -21.29 16.86 -18.32
C THR A 642 -22.49 17.18 -19.20
N PRO A 643 -23.56 16.34 -19.21
CA PRO A 643 -23.63 15.04 -18.54
C PRO A 643 -22.65 14.02 -19.13
N TYR A 644 -22.35 12.94 -18.41
CA TYR A 644 -21.48 11.87 -18.89
C TYR A 644 -22.06 11.20 -20.14
N LEU A 645 -21.24 11.10 -21.20
CA LEU A 645 -21.60 10.56 -22.52
C LEU A 645 -22.90 11.17 -23.11
N PRO A 646 -22.94 12.49 -23.36
CA PRO A 646 -24.10 13.18 -23.87
C PRO A 646 -24.34 12.89 -25.35
N SER A 647 -25.57 13.14 -25.81
CA SER A 647 -25.88 13.16 -27.24
C SER A 647 -25.13 14.31 -27.93
N VAL A 648 -24.71 14.09 -29.19
CA VAL A 648 -24.01 15.12 -30.01
C VAL A 648 -24.82 16.41 -30.15
N ASN A 649 -26.15 16.30 -30.09
CA ASN A 649 -27.06 17.44 -30.21
C ASN A 649 -27.54 18.00 -28.86
N ASP A 650 -26.99 17.54 -27.74
CA ASP A 650 -27.38 18.05 -26.42
C ASP A 650 -26.87 19.49 -26.23
N PRO A 651 -27.76 20.50 -26.17
CA PRO A 651 -27.34 21.90 -26.05
C PRO A 651 -26.80 22.23 -24.64
N THR A 652 -27.07 21.37 -23.66
CA THR A 652 -26.62 21.54 -22.27
C THR A 652 -25.26 20.92 -22.02
N ALA A 653 -24.80 20.03 -22.91
CA ALA A 653 -23.56 19.29 -22.75
C ALA A 653 -22.33 20.20 -22.81
N ARG A 654 -21.42 20.01 -21.85
CA ARG A 654 -20.16 20.74 -21.72
C ARG A 654 -19.00 19.79 -21.51
N LEU A 655 -17.89 20.06 -22.19
CA LEU A 655 -16.60 19.47 -21.92
C LEU A 655 -15.75 20.48 -21.17
N TRP A 656 -15.31 20.13 -19.97
CA TRP A 656 -14.50 20.95 -19.09
C TRP A 656 -13.06 20.44 -19.08
N LEU A 657 -12.10 21.35 -19.13
CA LEU A 657 -10.68 21.04 -18.97
C LEU A 657 -10.12 21.84 -17.79
N TYR A 658 -9.50 21.12 -16.87
CA TYR A 658 -8.82 21.68 -15.72
C TYR A 658 -7.34 21.32 -15.72
N HIS A 659 -6.52 22.22 -15.19
CA HIS A 659 -5.11 22.04 -14.92
C HIS A 659 -4.92 21.89 -13.42
N VAL A 660 -4.27 20.81 -13.00
CA VAL A 660 -3.94 20.54 -11.61
C VAL A 660 -2.45 20.77 -11.41
N ASN A 661 -2.10 21.56 -10.40
CA ASN A 661 -0.73 21.88 -10.02
C ASN A 661 -0.50 21.57 -8.55
N GLU A 662 0.60 20.91 -8.21
CA GLU A 662 1.02 20.64 -6.82
C GLU A 662 2.24 21.46 -6.40
N PHE A 663 2.88 22.20 -7.33
CA PHE A 663 4.05 23.01 -7.03
C PHE A 663 3.66 24.35 -6.39
N VAL A 664 4.48 24.77 -5.41
CA VAL A 664 4.33 26.08 -4.73
C VAL A 664 4.84 27.22 -5.60
N ASN A 665 5.85 26.96 -6.42
CA ASN A 665 6.38 27.95 -7.34
C ASN A 665 5.49 28.04 -8.58
N SER A 666 5.44 29.24 -9.17
CA SER A 666 4.73 29.45 -10.44
C SER A 666 5.21 28.47 -11.50
N THR A 667 4.28 27.78 -12.14
CA THR A 667 4.53 26.93 -13.29
C THR A 667 3.95 27.57 -14.55
N PHE A 668 4.64 27.39 -15.67
CA PHE A 668 4.23 27.84 -16.98
C PHE A 668 4.13 26.61 -17.88
N ASN A 669 2.93 26.26 -18.31
CA ASN A 669 2.71 25.06 -19.10
C ASN A 669 1.85 25.36 -20.33
N ASP A 670 2.20 24.78 -21.46
CA ASP A 670 1.37 24.79 -22.65
C ASP A 670 0.49 23.54 -22.66
N VAL A 671 -0.80 23.73 -22.92
CA VAL A 671 -1.78 22.66 -23.05
C VAL A 671 -2.24 22.61 -24.49
N ILE A 672 -1.97 21.49 -25.16
CA ILE A 672 -2.39 21.25 -26.54
C ILE A 672 -3.49 20.21 -26.52
N CYS A 673 -4.68 20.62 -26.93
CA CYS A 673 -5.83 19.75 -27.05
C CYS A 673 -6.19 19.51 -28.51
N THR A 674 -6.47 18.26 -28.85
CA THR A 674 -6.76 17.84 -30.22
C THR A 674 -7.97 16.94 -30.25
N VAL A 675 -8.87 17.18 -31.21
CA VAL A 675 -9.90 16.20 -31.56
C VAL A 675 -9.30 15.25 -32.57
N LYS A 676 -9.24 13.96 -32.23
CA LYS A 676 -8.69 12.90 -33.06
C LYS A 676 -9.79 11.96 -33.53
N SER A 677 -9.58 11.34 -34.68
CA SER A 677 -10.37 10.21 -35.16
C SER A 677 -9.49 8.97 -35.32
N LEU A 678 -10.10 7.79 -35.35
CA LEU A 678 -9.36 6.51 -35.40
C LEU A 678 -8.95 6.10 -36.82
N ASP A 679 -9.36 6.84 -37.84
CA ASP A 679 -9.08 6.55 -39.26
C ASP A 679 -7.76 7.17 -39.76
N ARG A 680 -7.17 8.14 -39.04
CA ARG A 680 -5.96 8.86 -39.45
C ARG A 680 -5.23 9.49 -38.26
N PHE A 681 -3.95 9.81 -38.42
CA PHE A 681 -3.13 10.46 -37.39
C PHE A 681 -3.37 11.98 -37.28
N ASP A 682 -3.79 12.62 -38.37
CA ASP A 682 -4.03 14.06 -38.40
C ASP A 682 -5.15 14.49 -37.44
N SER A 683 -4.90 15.58 -36.72
CA SER A 683 -5.91 16.18 -35.84
C SER A 683 -7.01 16.83 -36.67
N ARG A 684 -8.27 16.63 -36.26
CA ARG A 684 -9.44 17.31 -36.84
C ARG A 684 -9.56 18.74 -36.37
N MET A 685 -9.17 18.98 -35.13
CA MET A 685 -9.13 20.29 -34.49
C MET A 685 -7.93 20.31 -33.55
N ILE A 686 -7.30 21.48 -33.42
CA ILE A 686 -6.21 21.73 -32.48
C ILE A 686 -6.51 23.04 -31.77
N THR A 687 -6.41 23.02 -30.45
CA THR A 687 -6.47 24.22 -29.62
C THR A 687 -5.28 24.23 -28.68
N VAL A 688 -4.68 25.40 -28.50
CA VAL A 688 -3.48 25.60 -27.69
C VAL A 688 -3.78 26.64 -26.64
N TYR A 689 -3.43 26.32 -25.40
CA TYR A 689 -3.55 27.21 -24.25
C TYR A 689 -2.20 27.33 -23.58
N THR A 690 -1.98 28.47 -22.94
CA THR A 690 -0.87 28.67 -22.03
C THR A 690 -1.46 28.89 -20.64
N VAL A 691 -1.10 28.03 -19.71
CA VAL A 691 -1.61 28.03 -18.34
C VAL A 691 -0.49 28.45 -17.40
N VAL A 692 -0.79 29.43 -16.55
CA VAL A 692 0.11 29.92 -15.50
C VAL A 692 -0.54 29.60 -14.16
N ALA A 693 0.00 28.60 -13.44
CA ALA A 693 -0.46 28.27 -12.09
C ALA A 693 0.54 28.82 -11.08
N ASN A 694 0.09 29.71 -10.19
CA ASN A 694 0.96 30.41 -9.23
C ASN A 694 1.06 29.72 -7.86
N SER A 695 0.21 28.73 -7.60
CA SER A 695 0.14 27.99 -6.35
C SER A 695 -0.40 26.59 -6.60
N PRO A 696 -0.35 25.68 -5.61
CA PRO A 696 -1.03 24.41 -5.71
C PRO A 696 -2.54 24.61 -5.82
N GLY A 697 -3.20 23.87 -6.69
CA GLY A 697 -4.64 24.02 -6.93
C GLY A 697 -5.11 23.43 -8.25
N VAL A 698 -6.37 23.71 -8.57
CA VAL A 698 -7.03 23.30 -9.81
C VAL A 698 -7.54 24.55 -10.53
N GLU A 699 -7.08 24.78 -11.74
CA GLU A 699 -7.45 25.93 -12.56
C GLU A 699 -8.28 25.50 -13.75
N LEU A 700 -9.36 26.24 -14.05
CA LEU A 700 -10.16 26.03 -15.25
C LEU A 700 -9.37 26.55 -16.46
N VAL A 701 -9.10 25.68 -17.43
CA VAL A 701 -8.39 26.03 -18.66
C VAL A 701 -9.39 26.48 -19.73
N ASP A 702 -10.39 25.65 -20.02
CA ASP A 702 -11.44 26.00 -20.98
C ASP A 702 -12.72 25.14 -20.79
N VAL A 703 -13.80 25.59 -21.41
CA VAL A 703 -15.10 24.91 -21.47
C VAL A 703 -15.63 24.93 -22.90
N TRP A 704 -15.79 23.76 -23.50
CA TRP A 704 -16.44 23.63 -24.80
C TRP A 704 -17.92 23.31 -24.67
N ILE A 705 -18.75 23.99 -25.46
CA ILE A 705 -20.10 23.52 -25.78
C ILE A 705 -19.96 22.29 -26.67
N TYR A 706 -20.37 21.13 -26.17
CA TYR A 706 -20.06 19.85 -26.82
C TYR A 706 -20.61 19.77 -28.25
N ALA A 707 -21.85 20.21 -28.49
CA ALA A 707 -22.43 20.23 -29.83
C ALA A 707 -21.62 21.08 -30.82
N LEU A 708 -21.13 22.26 -30.39
CA LEU A 708 -20.31 23.13 -31.23
C LEU A 708 -18.91 22.55 -31.46
N LEU A 709 -18.32 21.90 -30.45
CA LEU A 709 -17.05 21.19 -30.60
C LEU A 709 -17.14 20.09 -31.67
N MET A 710 -18.22 19.31 -31.62
CA MET A 710 -18.47 18.23 -32.60
C MET A 710 -18.69 18.79 -34.01
N GLU A 711 -19.46 19.87 -34.14
CA GLU A 711 -19.67 20.58 -35.41
C GLU A 711 -18.35 21.12 -35.99
N GLN A 712 -17.58 21.86 -35.20
CA GLN A 712 -16.33 22.51 -35.64
C GLN A 712 -15.23 21.49 -35.99
N SER A 713 -15.16 20.37 -35.29
CA SER A 713 -14.22 19.29 -35.59
C SER A 713 -14.67 18.39 -36.76
N GLY A 714 -15.87 18.62 -37.30
CA GLY A 714 -16.45 17.77 -38.34
C GLY A 714 -16.68 16.32 -37.88
N CYS A 715 -16.88 16.12 -36.59
CA CYS A 715 -17.19 14.81 -35.99
C CYS A 715 -18.71 14.64 -35.94
N SER A 716 -19.27 13.94 -36.94
CA SER A 716 -20.73 13.81 -37.09
C SER A 716 -21.37 12.87 -36.06
N THR A 717 -20.60 11.96 -35.47
CA THR A 717 -21.06 11.02 -34.44
C THR A 717 -20.03 10.92 -33.31
N SER A 718 -20.50 10.62 -32.10
CA SER A 718 -19.66 10.51 -30.90
C SER A 718 -18.69 9.32 -30.94
N ASN A 719 -18.97 8.30 -31.75
CA ASN A 719 -18.17 7.07 -31.83
C ASN A 719 -17.07 7.09 -32.91
N GLN A 720 -16.83 8.23 -33.55
CA GLN A 720 -15.77 8.40 -34.55
C GLN A 720 -14.57 9.18 -34.02
N CYS A 721 -14.79 9.97 -32.96
CA CYS A 721 -13.82 10.91 -32.45
C CYS A 721 -13.69 10.83 -30.94
N LEU A 722 -12.55 11.28 -30.46
CA LEU A 722 -12.27 11.52 -29.06
C LEU A 722 -11.42 12.77 -28.93
N MET A 723 -11.20 13.24 -27.72
CA MET A 723 -10.30 14.35 -27.47
C MET A 723 -9.09 13.92 -26.65
N LEU A 724 -7.93 14.38 -27.09
CA LEU A 724 -6.65 14.21 -26.42
C LEU A 724 -6.11 15.57 -25.99
N CYS A 725 -5.67 15.69 -24.75
CA CYS A 725 -4.94 16.87 -24.29
C CYS A 725 -3.58 16.46 -23.74
N SER A 726 -2.55 17.21 -24.11
CA SER A 726 -1.16 16.98 -23.70
C SER A 726 -0.62 18.22 -23.02
N LEU A 727 0.25 18.03 -22.05
CA LEU A 727 0.83 19.10 -21.25
C LEU A 727 2.34 19.20 -21.50
N TYR A 728 2.82 20.41 -21.78
CA TYR A 728 4.20 20.71 -22.11
C TYR A 728 4.78 21.77 -21.19
N HIS A 729 6.05 21.66 -20.87
CA HIS A 729 6.85 22.68 -20.19
C HIS A 729 8.14 22.90 -20.95
N LEU A 730 8.39 24.14 -21.38
CA LEU A 730 9.57 24.50 -22.17
C LEU A 730 9.79 23.62 -23.42
N GLY A 731 8.69 23.16 -24.03
CA GLY A 731 8.70 22.30 -25.22
C GLY A 731 8.82 20.80 -24.94
N GLU A 732 9.03 20.38 -23.68
CA GLU A 732 9.05 18.98 -23.28
C GLU A 732 7.69 18.54 -22.74
N GLN A 733 7.21 17.37 -23.16
CA GLN A 733 5.96 16.82 -22.66
C GLN A 733 6.15 16.36 -21.20
N LEU A 734 5.38 16.92 -20.26
CA LEU A 734 5.54 16.64 -18.83
C LEU A 734 4.85 15.36 -18.38
N SER A 735 3.79 14.96 -19.07
CA SER A 735 2.99 13.79 -18.69
C SER A 735 2.33 13.14 -19.90
N GLU A 736 1.87 11.92 -19.69
CA GLU A 736 1.09 11.16 -20.67
C GLU A 736 -0.14 11.94 -21.19
N GLN A 737 -0.67 11.52 -22.33
CA GLN A 737 -1.81 12.21 -22.94
C GLN A 737 -3.10 11.90 -22.18
N GLN A 738 -3.82 12.94 -21.79
CA GLN A 738 -5.18 12.80 -21.27
C GLN A 738 -6.15 12.53 -22.40
N THR A 739 -7.03 11.56 -22.19
CA THR A 739 -8.04 11.14 -23.17
C THR A 739 -9.41 11.22 -22.54
N ILE A 740 -10.36 11.81 -23.26
CA ILE A 740 -11.78 11.65 -22.96
C ILE A 740 -12.49 11.05 -24.17
N PHE A 741 -13.27 10.00 -23.90
CA PHE A 741 -14.09 9.35 -24.89
C PHE A 741 -15.46 10.04 -24.98
N PHE A 742 -15.96 10.17 -26.21
CA PHE A 742 -17.26 10.75 -26.50
C PHE A 742 -18.36 9.69 -26.59
N ALA A 743 -17.97 8.43 -26.81
CA ALA A 743 -18.81 7.24 -26.71
C ALA A 743 -18.08 6.18 -25.88
N ARG A 744 -18.69 5.01 -25.65
CA ARG A 744 -17.98 3.90 -25.02
C ARG A 744 -17.03 3.26 -26.04
N PRO A 745 -15.81 2.82 -25.67
CA PRO A 745 -14.88 2.18 -26.58
C PRO A 745 -15.46 1.03 -27.42
N LYS A 746 -16.39 0.25 -26.86
CA LYS A 746 -17.09 -0.83 -27.60
C LYS A 746 -17.92 -0.35 -28.80
N ASP A 747 -18.34 0.92 -28.79
CA ASP A 747 -19.19 1.51 -29.83
C ASP A 747 -18.36 2.21 -30.92
N TYR A 748 -17.04 2.36 -30.73
CA TYR A 748 -16.15 2.98 -31.70
C TYR A 748 -15.92 2.11 -32.93
N GLN A 749 -15.78 2.76 -34.09
CA GLN A 749 -15.26 2.11 -35.28
C GLN A 749 -13.73 2.04 -35.20
N LEU A 750 -13.20 0.87 -34.83
CA LEU A 750 -11.76 0.60 -34.76
C LEU A 750 -11.21 0.24 -36.16
N TYR A 751 -10.02 0.73 -36.47
CA TYR A 751 -9.29 0.42 -37.71
C TYR A 751 -8.08 -0.43 -37.39
N ASN A 752 -7.68 -1.33 -38.29
CA ASN A 752 -6.49 -2.16 -38.09
C ASN A 752 -5.24 -1.28 -38.00
N PRO A 753 -4.56 -1.21 -36.84
CA PRO A 753 -3.37 -0.39 -36.70
C PRO A 753 -2.13 -1.05 -37.25
N ASN A 754 -2.14 -2.37 -37.52
CA ASN A 754 -0.99 -3.13 -37.98
C ASN A 754 0.30 -2.84 -37.16
N LEU A 755 0.15 -2.89 -35.83
CA LEU A 755 1.21 -2.58 -34.87
C LEU A 755 2.38 -3.57 -35.03
N ARG A 756 3.61 -3.03 -35.08
CA ARG A 756 4.82 -3.83 -35.25
C ARG A 756 6.05 -3.15 -34.69
N THR A 757 6.97 -3.94 -34.17
CA THR A 757 8.32 -3.49 -33.80
C THR A 757 9.16 -3.35 -35.07
N ILE A 758 9.72 -2.16 -35.31
CA ILE A 758 10.59 -1.90 -36.48
C ILE A 758 12.07 -1.79 -36.09
N SER A 759 12.37 -1.58 -34.82
CA SER A 759 13.74 -1.52 -34.30
C SER A 759 13.79 -1.92 -32.83
N VAL A 760 14.84 -2.65 -32.44
CA VAL A 760 15.18 -2.99 -31.05
C VAL A 760 16.62 -2.56 -30.82
N ARG A 761 16.86 -1.73 -29.80
CA ARG A 761 18.19 -1.22 -29.48
C ARG A 761 18.46 -1.34 -27.99
N GLN A 762 19.46 -2.14 -27.63
CA GLN A 762 19.96 -2.15 -26.26
C GLN A 762 20.74 -0.86 -25.97
N ARG A 763 20.25 -0.08 -25.00
CA ARG A 763 20.84 1.21 -24.60
C ARG A 763 21.89 1.02 -23.51
N SER A 764 21.68 0.06 -22.61
CA SER A 764 22.57 -0.24 -21.49
C SER A 764 22.47 -1.71 -21.07
N SER A 765 23.14 -2.08 -19.99
CA SER A 765 22.98 -3.39 -19.37
C SER A 765 21.59 -3.64 -18.78
N THR A 766 20.71 -2.64 -18.68
CA THR A 766 19.38 -2.77 -18.07
C THR A 766 18.26 -2.11 -18.89
N GLU A 767 18.58 -1.47 -20.02
CA GLU A 767 17.61 -0.71 -20.82
C GLU A 767 17.61 -1.14 -22.29
N ILE A 768 16.42 -1.33 -22.85
CA ILE A 768 16.19 -1.67 -24.26
C ILE A 768 15.11 -0.75 -24.83
N ASP A 769 15.41 -0.10 -25.94
CA ASP A 769 14.44 0.70 -26.69
C ASP A 769 13.76 -0.15 -27.77
N PHE A 770 12.43 -0.10 -27.81
CA PHE A 770 11.59 -0.65 -28.87
C PHE A 770 10.96 0.48 -29.67
N THR A 771 11.22 0.52 -30.97
CA THR A 771 10.51 1.41 -31.89
C THR A 771 9.30 0.68 -32.44
N ILE A 772 8.10 1.16 -32.10
CA ILE A 772 6.82 0.60 -32.51
C ILE A 772 6.23 1.49 -33.60
N ASN A 773 5.75 0.88 -34.67
CA ASN A 773 5.09 1.55 -35.78
C ASN A 773 3.63 1.14 -35.89
N ALA A 774 2.77 2.08 -36.29
CA ALA A 774 1.36 1.89 -36.56
C ALA A 774 0.96 2.51 -37.91
N ASP A 775 0.07 1.84 -38.63
CA ASP A 775 -0.52 2.34 -39.88
C ASP A 775 -1.81 3.16 -39.62
N LYS A 776 -2.44 2.95 -38.46
CA LYS A 776 -3.62 3.69 -37.96
C LYS A 776 -3.53 3.90 -36.45
N PRO A 777 -4.25 4.89 -35.89
CA PRO A 777 -4.35 5.05 -34.45
C PRO A 777 -4.83 3.79 -33.73
N ALA A 778 -4.28 3.54 -32.54
CA ALA A 778 -4.59 2.38 -31.71
C ALA A 778 -4.92 2.80 -30.28
N LEU A 779 -5.95 2.18 -29.69
CA LEU A 779 -6.32 2.41 -28.30
C LEU A 779 -5.75 1.31 -27.39
N PHE A 780 -5.29 1.71 -26.20
CA PHE A 780 -4.83 0.82 -25.14
C PHE A 780 -3.71 -0.14 -25.58
N VAL A 781 -2.70 0.39 -26.27
CA VAL A 781 -1.55 -0.39 -26.74
C VAL A 781 -0.81 -0.98 -25.55
N TRP A 782 -0.84 -2.32 -25.46
CA TRP A 782 -0.20 -3.11 -24.43
C TRP A 782 1.00 -3.86 -24.98
N LEU A 783 2.13 -3.65 -24.32
CA LEU A 783 3.43 -4.22 -24.63
C LEU A 783 3.77 -5.27 -23.59
N ASP A 784 4.19 -6.45 -24.05
CA ASP A 784 4.53 -7.56 -23.17
C ASP A 784 5.76 -8.30 -23.70
N LEU A 785 6.74 -8.55 -22.84
CA LEU A 785 7.92 -9.33 -23.18
C LEU A 785 7.68 -10.78 -22.78
N SER A 786 7.81 -11.69 -23.75
CA SER A 786 7.59 -13.12 -23.52
C SER A 786 8.78 -13.83 -22.88
N ASN A 787 9.95 -13.18 -22.82
CA ASN A 787 11.13 -13.71 -22.14
C ASN A 787 10.96 -13.43 -20.64
N ASP A 788 11.36 -14.37 -19.77
CA ASP A 788 11.32 -14.29 -18.28
C ASP A 788 12.21 -13.17 -17.70
N VAL A 789 12.07 -11.95 -18.22
CA VAL A 789 12.84 -10.77 -17.88
C VAL A 789 11.94 -9.88 -17.05
N SER A 790 12.24 -9.81 -15.76
CA SER A 790 11.51 -8.92 -14.86
C SER A 790 11.92 -7.46 -15.08
N GLY A 791 10.93 -6.58 -15.15
CA GLY A 791 11.12 -5.15 -15.44
C GLY A 791 9.80 -4.46 -15.76
N TYR A 792 9.90 -3.23 -16.27
CA TYR A 792 8.75 -2.40 -16.63
C TYR A 792 9.08 -1.52 -17.85
N PHE A 793 8.06 -1.10 -18.59
CA PHE A 793 8.22 -0.18 -19.71
C PHE A 793 8.20 1.28 -19.25
N SER A 794 8.80 2.17 -20.03
CA SER A 794 8.72 3.62 -19.81
C SER A 794 7.30 4.15 -19.95
N ARG A 795 6.49 3.47 -20.78
CA ARG A 795 5.09 3.74 -21.11
C ARG A 795 4.40 2.43 -21.52
N ASN A 796 3.17 2.19 -21.08
CA ASN A 796 2.36 1.04 -21.51
C ASN A 796 0.86 1.33 -21.33
N GLY A 797 -0.01 0.59 -22.00
CA GLY A 797 -1.46 0.80 -21.97
C GLY A 797 -1.92 2.10 -22.64
N PHE A 798 -1.08 2.74 -23.45
CA PHE A 798 -1.30 4.08 -23.97
C PHE A 798 -2.17 4.11 -25.23
N HIS A 799 -2.69 5.29 -25.58
CA HIS A 799 -3.32 5.51 -26.87
C HIS A 799 -2.28 6.03 -27.88
N MET A 800 -2.11 5.33 -29.00
CA MET A 800 -1.13 5.67 -30.03
C MET A 800 -1.82 6.45 -31.15
N PHE A 801 -1.57 7.77 -31.19
CA PHE A 801 -2.07 8.69 -32.23
C PHE A 801 -0.94 9.28 -33.09
N GLU A 802 0.17 8.55 -33.14
CA GLU A 802 1.36 8.83 -33.93
C GLU A 802 1.73 7.57 -34.71
N SER A 803 2.38 7.71 -35.86
CA SER A 803 2.79 6.58 -36.69
C SER A 803 3.93 5.77 -36.10
N GLU A 804 4.73 6.37 -35.23
CA GLU A 804 5.91 5.77 -34.64
C GLU A 804 6.11 6.27 -33.21
N ILE A 805 6.49 5.38 -32.30
CA ILE A 805 6.85 5.71 -30.93
C ILE A 805 8.03 4.86 -30.47
N ILE A 806 8.87 5.41 -29.59
CA ILE A 806 9.93 4.67 -28.91
C ILE A 806 9.50 4.44 -27.45
N VAL A 807 9.57 3.19 -27.01
CA VAL A 807 9.32 2.80 -25.62
C VAL A 807 10.53 2.06 -25.08
N THR A 808 11.01 2.46 -23.91
CA THR A 808 12.16 1.83 -23.25
C THR A 808 11.67 0.80 -22.23
N PHE A 809 12.09 -0.45 -22.35
CA PHE A 809 11.98 -1.43 -21.27
C PHE A 809 13.17 -1.30 -20.32
N LYS A 810 12.89 -1.26 -19.02
CA LYS A 810 13.87 -1.21 -17.94
C LYS A 810 13.80 -2.51 -17.14
N SER A 811 14.87 -3.29 -17.18
CA SER A 811 14.96 -4.53 -16.41
C SER A 811 15.46 -4.28 -15.00
N TRP A 812 14.94 -5.06 -14.06
CA TRP A 812 15.42 -5.13 -12.69
C TRP A 812 16.79 -5.81 -12.57
N THR A 813 17.18 -6.61 -13.57
CA THR A 813 18.45 -7.34 -13.59
C THR A 813 19.24 -7.04 -14.87
N SER A 814 20.53 -7.42 -14.88
CA SER A 814 21.38 -7.18 -16.05
C SER A 814 21.01 -8.08 -17.22
N LEU A 815 20.90 -7.48 -18.41
CA LEU A 815 20.58 -8.11 -19.69
C LEU A 815 21.82 -8.48 -20.52
N THR A 816 23.01 -8.43 -19.93
CA THR A 816 24.30 -8.58 -20.65
C THR A 816 24.51 -9.92 -21.36
N ASN A 817 23.72 -10.95 -21.02
CA ASN A 817 23.80 -12.29 -21.61
C ASN A 817 22.66 -12.61 -22.59
N ILE A 818 21.77 -11.66 -22.90
CA ILE A 818 20.63 -11.87 -23.79
C ILE A 818 20.91 -11.18 -25.12
N ASP A 819 20.86 -11.93 -26.23
CA ASP A 819 20.97 -11.35 -27.56
C ASP A 819 19.75 -10.46 -27.84
N SER A 820 20.00 -9.19 -28.15
CA SER A 820 18.98 -8.20 -28.50
C SER A 820 18.05 -8.63 -29.65
N ALA A 821 18.49 -9.53 -30.53
CA ALA A 821 17.67 -10.10 -31.60
C ALA A 821 16.62 -11.12 -31.11
N ASN A 822 16.72 -11.59 -29.87
CA ASN A 822 15.84 -12.62 -29.28
C ASN A 822 14.75 -12.04 -28.36
N PHE A 823 14.59 -10.72 -28.27
CA PHE A 823 13.45 -10.13 -27.54
C PHE A 823 12.18 -10.23 -28.38
N ASP A 824 11.29 -11.14 -28.00
CA ASP A 824 9.96 -11.25 -28.58
C ASP A 824 8.99 -10.34 -27.79
N LEU A 825 8.56 -9.27 -28.46
CA LEU A 825 7.65 -8.26 -27.93
C LEU A 825 6.24 -8.51 -28.48
N ARG A 826 5.33 -8.96 -27.64
CA ARG A 826 3.91 -9.03 -27.96
C ARG A 826 3.30 -7.64 -27.84
N ILE A 827 2.63 -7.20 -28.91
CA ILE A 827 1.88 -5.94 -28.95
C ILE A 827 0.40 -6.28 -29.10
N THR A 828 -0.44 -5.73 -28.22
CA THR A 828 -1.90 -5.90 -28.25
C THR A 828 -2.57 -4.54 -28.20
N SER A 829 -3.67 -4.37 -28.92
CA SER A 829 -4.52 -3.19 -28.87
C SER A 829 -5.99 -3.58 -28.77
N LEU A 830 -6.87 -2.60 -28.51
CA LEU A 830 -8.31 -2.86 -28.47
C LEU A 830 -8.85 -3.42 -29.80
N TYR A 831 -8.23 -3.08 -30.93
CA TYR A 831 -8.61 -3.63 -32.23
C TYR A 831 -8.44 -5.16 -32.27
N ASP A 832 -7.36 -5.68 -31.70
CA ASP A 832 -7.00 -7.10 -31.78
C ASP A 832 -8.01 -8.02 -31.06
N VAL A 833 -8.73 -7.48 -30.08
CA VAL A 833 -9.84 -8.16 -29.38
C VAL A 833 -11.05 -8.37 -30.29
N THR A 834 -11.27 -7.46 -31.23
CA THR A 834 -12.44 -7.48 -32.14
C THR A 834 -12.20 -8.27 -33.43
N LYS A 835 -10.97 -8.74 -33.62
CA LYS A 835 -10.55 -9.52 -34.79
C LYS A 835 -11.17 -10.92 -34.75
N ARG A 836 -11.81 -11.31 -35.86
CA ARG A 836 -12.31 -12.68 -36.09
C ARG A 836 -11.19 -13.65 -36.48
#